data_AF-A0A0G4MAC0-F1
#
_entry.id   AF-A0A0G4MAC0-F1
#
_cell.length_a   1.000
_cell.length_b   1.000
_cell.length_c   1.000
_cell.angle_alpha   90.00
_cell.angle_beta   90.00
_cell.angle_gamma   90.00
#
_symmetry.space_group_name_H-M   'P 1'
#
loop_
_entity.id
_entity.type
_entity.pdbx_description
1 polymer ?
#
loop_
_entity_poly.entity_id
_entity_poly.type
_entity_poly.pdbx_seq_one_letter_code
_entity_poly.pdbx_strand_id
1 'polypeptide(L)'
;MASLRGQVHTPGEAKENIVFVTSTAGQGEFPQDGHAFWESIKDNTELDLANVNYSVFGLGDKHYWPRKEDKIYYNKPAKDLDRVLSNLGGKRLADVGLGDDQDPDGYKTGYQEWEPKIWQALGVDNVEGLPEEPAPITNEDIKIASNFLRGTIVEGLADTSTGAISASDLQLTKFHGTYMQDDRDLRDERKAQGLEPAYSFMIRCRLDGGVATPLQWVQMDDISNTLGNETMKLTTRQTFQFHGIVKGKLKPAMQAINRALMTTIAACGDVNRNIMCSSLPTQSAFHKEVWKYSQVISDHLLPQTTAYHEIWLTDDDNKKTQVAGNAVQDFEPLYGPTYLPRKFKITMAIPPHNDTDVYAHDIGLIAIKGKDGKLAGFNVLAGGGMGTTHNNKKTYPQIGRHLGFCTPDQVHIACEKIMLVQRDNGDRKNRKHARLKYTIDDMGVDVFRGKVEELWGRKFEKQRPFEFKSNVDTFGWQKDETGLNHFTFFIENGRIEDTTAFQMKTGLRELAKLGKGEFRLTGNQHLILSNIADAELDEIKALLKKFKLDNLQFSSLRLSSSACVAFPTCGLAMAESERYLPVLIDKLEATLEEAGLKRDSIVMRMTGCPNGCARPWLAEVAFVGKAFGAYNMYLGGGYHGQRLNKLYRSSIKEDEILAIMRPLLKRYAAEREKGERFGDFCIRVGVIVATREGRDFHDNVAEEESDEE
;
A
#
# COMPACT_ATOMS: atom_id res chain seq x y z
N MET A 1 11.87 -9.74 23.98
CA MET A 1 12.54 -10.28 25.17
C MET A 1 13.31 -11.52 24.77
N ALA A 2 14.65 -11.46 24.72
CA ALA A 2 15.48 -12.65 24.53
C ALA A 2 15.85 -13.20 25.92
N SER A 3 15.51 -14.47 26.16
CA SER A 3 15.90 -15.22 27.36
C SER A 3 17.39 -15.55 27.28
N LEU A 4 18.25 -14.77 27.94
CA LEU A 4 19.62 -15.16 28.21
C LEU A 4 19.65 -16.03 29.48
N ARG A 5 19.81 -17.35 29.29
CA ARG A 5 20.11 -18.29 30.37
C ARG A 5 21.58 -18.11 30.79
N GLY A 6 21.80 -17.36 31.87
CA GLY A 6 23.10 -17.27 32.56
C GLY A 6 23.31 -18.47 33.50
N GLN A 7 24.51 -19.05 33.43
CA GLN A 7 24.99 -20.17 34.24
C GLN A 7 25.05 -19.82 35.74
N VAL A 8 24.96 -20.88 36.56
CA VAL A 8 25.05 -20.89 38.02
C VAL A 8 26.36 -20.26 38.53
N HIS A 9 26.26 -19.25 39.41
CA HIS A 9 27.37 -18.76 40.24
C HIS A 9 26.93 -18.55 41.70
N THR A 10 27.90 -18.73 42.60
CA THR A 10 27.87 -18.87 44.07
C THR A 10 27.23 -17.71 44.86
N PRO A 11 26.82 -17.93 46.13
CA PRO A 11 26.01 -16.98 46.89
C PRO A 11 26.86 -15.86 47.51
N GLY A 12 26.80 -14.70 46.88
CA GLY A 12 27.05 -13.37 47.43
C GLY A 12 26.14 -12.41 46.66
N GLU A 13 25.35 -11.59 47.37
CA GLU A 13 24.29 -10.69 46.88
C GLU A 13 24.39 -10.32 45.37
N ALA A 14 23.72 -11.11 44.52
CA ALA A 14 23.76 -10.89 43.08
C ALA A 14 22.92 -9.65 42.77
N LYS A 15 23.60 -8.55 42.40
CA LYS A 15 22.92 -7.38 41.84
C LYS A 15 22.36 -7.75 40.47
N GLU A 16 21.06 -7.58 40.28
CA GLU A 16 20.42 -7.83 38.99
C GLU A 16 20.57 -6.58 38.10
N ASN A 17 21.23 -6.73 36.96
CA ASN A 17 21.36 -5.66 35.97
C ASN A 17 20.21 -5.76 34.96
N ILE A 18 19.37 -4.74 34.83
CA ILE A 18 18.20 -4.72 33.95
C ILE A 18 18.25 -3.53 33.00
N VAL A 19 18.14 -3.77 31.70
CA VAL A 19 18.02 -2.73 30.68
C VAL A 19 16.60 -2.70 30.13
N PHE A 20 15.97 -1.53 30.19
CA PHE A 20 14.64 -1.31 29.64
C PHE A 20 14.75 -0.53 28.32
N VAL A 21 13.99 -0.95 27.32
CA VAL A 21 13.80 -0.19 26.09
C VAL A 21 12.30 -0.03 25.87
N THR A 22 11.84 1.21 25.73
CA THR A 22 10.41 1.49 25.57
C THR A 22 10.18 2.58 24.53
N SER A 23 9.16 2.41 23.69
CA SER A 23 8.72 3.43 22.75
C SER A 23 7.66 4.33 23.36
N THR A 24 7.37 5.45 22.71
CA THR A 24 6.24 6.29 23.08
C THR A 24 5.04 6.00 22.17
N ALA A 25 3.88 5.75 22.75
CA ALA A 25 2.61 5.57 22.03
C ALA A 25 1.68 6.79 22.25
N GLY A 26 0.71 6.94 21.34
CA GLY A 26 -0.44 7.83 21.46
C GLY A 26 -0.11 9.25 21.94
N GLN A 27 -0.55 9.61 23.15
CA GLN A 27 -0.27 10.87 23.86
C GLN A 27 0.67 10.64 25.04
N GLY A 28 1.81 9.99 24.78
CA GLY A 28 2.83 9.74 25.80
C GLY A 28 2.56 8.52 26.67
N GLU A 29 1.74 7.57 26.19
CA GLU A 29 1.51 6.31 26.86
C GLU A 29 2.61 5.29 26.56
N PHE A 30 2.69 4.24 27.40
CA PHE A 30 3.48 3.05 27.11
C PHE A 30 2.90 2.32 25.90
N PRO A 31 3.70 1.58 25.14
CA PRO A 31 3.19 0.74 24.07
C PRO A 31 2.24 -0.32 24.66
N GLN A 32 1.29 -0.80 23.86
CA GLN A 32 0.22 -1.70 24.31
C GLN A 32 0.74 -2.95 25.04
N ASP A 33 1.88 -3.49 24.63
CA ASP A 33 2.56 -4.62 25.27
C ASP A 33 3.33 -4.26 26.56
N GLY A 34 3.63 -2.98 26.79
CA GLY A 34 4.22 -2.44 28.01
C GLY A 34 3.20 -1.98 29.07
N HIS A 35 1.93 -1.85 28.71
CA HIS A 35 0.90 -1.34 29.62
C HIS A 35 0.75 -2.15 30.91
N ALA A 36 0.63 -3.48 30.82
CA ALA A 36 0.45 -4.32 32.01
C ALA A 36 1.64 -4.22 32.97
N PHE A 37 2.86 -4.15 32.43
CA PHE A 37 4.06 -3.93 33.23
C PHE A 37 4.02 -2.55 33.90
N TRP A 38 3.74 -1.49 33.15
CA TRP A 38 3.66 -0.14 33.68
C TRP A 38 2.62 -0.02 34.81
N GLU A 39 1.42 -0.56 34.62
CA GLU A 39 0.36 -0.57 35.63
C GLU A 39 0.78 -1.31 36.91
N SER A 40 1.61 -2.35 36.80
CA SER A 40 2.08 -3.12 37.96
C SER A 40 3.12 -2.40 38.83
N ILE A 41 3.80 -1.37 38.30
CA ILE A 41 4.91 -0.69 38.99
C ILE A 41 4.65 0.79 39.31
N LYS A 42 3.85 1.51 38.51
CA LYS A 42 3.78 2.98 38.55
C LYS A 42 3.35 3.55 39.92
N ASP A 43 2.49 2.82 40.62
CA ASP A 43 1.93 3.18 41.93
C ASP A 43 2.29 2.14 43.01
N ASN A 44 3.25 1.25 42.72
CA ASN A 44 3.64 0.19 43.64
C ASN A 44 4.48 0.78 44.78
N THR A 45 4.13 0.49 46.03
CA THR A 45 4.87 0.97 47.22
C THR A 45 5.52 -0.18 48.00
N GLU A 46 5.30 -1.42 47.58
CA GLU A 46 5.81 -2.63 48.24
C GLU A 46 7.05 -3.21 47.53
N LEU A 47 7.31 -2.80 46.29
CA LEU A 47 8.46 -3.26 45.51
C LEU A 47 9.75 -2.56 45.95
N ASP A 48 10.76 -3.32 46.37
CA ASP A 48 12.11 -2.83 46.69
C ASP A 48 13.11 -3.25 45.61
N LEU A 49 13.72 -2.26 44.95
CA LEU A 49 14.70 -2.43 43.88
C LEU A 49 16.12 -2.04 44.32
N ALA A 50 16.42 -1.93 45.62
CA ALA A 50 17.75 -1.52 46.14
C ALA A 50 18.94 -2.34 45.62
N ASN A 51 18.68 -3.59 45.20
CA ASN A 51 19.66 -4.52 44.65
C ASN A 51 19.65 -4.61 43.12
N VAL A 52 18.78 -3.86 42.44
CA VAL A 52 18.68 -3.82 40.98
C VAL A 52 19.48 -2.63 40.47
N ASN A 53 20.42 -2.87 39.55
CA ASN A 53 20.98 -1.82 38.73
C ASN A 53 20.20 -1.75 37.42
N TYR A 54 19.86 -0.56 36.93
CA TYR A 54 19.06 -0.43 35.72
C TYR A 54 19.50 0.71 34.80
N SER A 55 19.09 0.66 33.54
CA SER A 55 19.03 1.85 32.69
C SER A 55 17.85 1.74 31.73
N VAL A 56 17.42 2.88 31.21
CA VAL A 56 16.27 2.96 30.31
C VAL A 56 16.68 3.67 29.02
N PHE A 57 16.28 3.12 27.88
CA PHE A 57 16.38 3.78 26.58
C PHE A 57 14.99 4.05 26.01
N GLY A 58 14.73 5.30 25.66
CA GLY A 58 13.48 5.72 25.02
C GLY A 58 13.59 5.74 23.50
N LEU A 59 12.58 5.20 22.83
CA LEU A 59 12.34 5.41 21.40
C LEU A 59 11.23 6.45 21.23
N GLY A 60 11.62 7.66 20.84
CA GLY A 60 10.72 8.79 20.70
C GLY A 60 10.89 9.51 19.38
N ASP A 61 9.97 10.43 19.13
CA ASP A 61 9.98 11.33 18.00
C ASP A 61 9.56 12.71 18.51
N LYS A 62 10.49 13.67 18.53
CA LYS A 62 10.23 15.01 19.09
C LYS A 62 9.18 15.80 18.30
N HIS A 63 8.88 15.39 17.07
CA HIS A 63 7.88 16.01 16.19
C HIS A 63 6.62 15.14 16.02
N TYR A 64 6.44 14.09 16.84
CA TYR A 64 5.27 13.23 16.70
C TYR A 64 3.95 13.97 16.95
N TRP A 65 3.95 14.86 17.95
CA TRP A 65 2.81 15.69 18.29
C TRP A 65 2.97 17.08 17.70
N PRO A 66 1.88 17.62 17.10
CA PRO A 66 1.96 18.89 16.39
C PRO A 66 1.92 20.12 17.33
N ARG A 67 1.53 19.97 18.61
CA ARG A 67 1.35 21.10 19.52
C ARG A 67 2.58 21.30 20.42
N LYS A 68 2.95 22.55 20.69
CA LYS A 68 4.11 22.89 21.53
C LYS A 68 3.98 22.29 22.94
N GLU A 69 2.78 22.32 23.53
CA GLU A 69 2.48 21.75 24.84
C GLU A 69 2.65 20.23 24.91
N ASP A 70 2.48 19.54 23.77
CA ASP A 70 2.58 18.08 23.67
C ASP A 70 4.04 17.59 23.60
N LYS A 71 5.03 18.50 23.52
CA LYS A 71 6.47 18.15 23.58
C LYS A 71 6.84 17.39 24.86
N ILE A 72 6.03 17.52 25.92
CA ILE A 72 6.16 16.73 27.16
C ILE A 72 6.07 15.21 26.93
N TYR A 73 5.41 14.78 25.85
CA TYR A 73 5.24 13.37 25.53
C TYR A 73 6.47 12.74 24.90
N TYR A 74 7.42 13.53 24.37
CA TYR A 74 8.66 13.00 23.79
C TYR A 74 9.43 12.12 24.79
N ASN A 75 9.60 10.83 24.47
CA ASN A 75 10.21 9.81 25.32
C ASN A 75 9.61 9.69 26.73
N LYS A 76 8.34 10.09 26.89
CA LYS A 76 7.70 10.13 28.21
C LYS A 76 7.69 8.79 28.94
N PRO A 77 7.38 7.63 28.31
CA PRO A 77 7.46 6.34 28.97
C PRO A 77 8.84 6.01 29.54
N ALA A 78 9.91 6.34 28.82
CA ALA A 78 11.27 6.10 29.30
C ALA A 78 11.62 7.00 30.50
N LYS A 79 11.24 8.29 30.43
CA LYS A 79 11.42 9.26 31.52
C LYS A 79 10.62 8.88 32.77
N ASP A 80 9.36 8.47 32.58
CA ASP A 80 8.48 8.05 33.66
C ASP A 80 8.98 6.75 34.30
N LEU A 81 9.42 5.79 33.49
CA LEU A 81 9.99 4.52 33.97
C LEU A 81 11.26 4.74 34.78
N ASP A 82 12.19 5.55 34.28
CA ASP A 82 13.42 5.88 35.00
C ASP A 82 13.12 6.53 36.35
N ARG A 83 12.16 7.47 36.41
CA ARG A 83 11.72 8.09 37.67
C ARG A 83 11.17 7.05 38.65
N VAL A 84 10.27 6.17 38.20
CA VAL A 84 9.64 5.16 39.07
C VAL A 84 10.68 4.16 39.58
N LEU A 85 11.54 3.62 38.73
CA LEU A 85 12.59 2.67 39.14
C LEU A 85 13.55 3.29 40.17
N SER A 86 13.91 4.57 40.00
CA SER A 86 14.71 5.30 40.97
C SER A 86 13.99 5.48 42.31
N ASN A 87 12.69 5.77 42.30
CA ASN A 87 11.90 5.95 43.53
C ASN A 87 11.75 4.64 44.33
N LEU A 88 11.77 3.50 43.62
CA LEU A 88 11.73 2.16 44.22
C LEU A 88 13.12 1.67 44.70
N GLY A 89 14.15 2.52 44.67
CA GLY A 89 15.49 2.22 45.18
C GLY A 89 16.47 1.66 44.16
N GLY A 90 16.08 1.51 42.89
CA GLY A 90 16.94 1.05 41.80
C GLY A 90 18.15 1.98 41.59
N LYS A 91 19.31 1.40 41.21
CA LYS A 91 20.55 2.14 40.97
C LYS A 91 20.80 2.27 39.46
N ARG A 92 21.05 3.48 38.94
CA ARG A 92 21.31 3.65 37.51
C ARG A 92 22.66 3.06 37.11
N LEU A 93 22.68 2.19 36.11
CA LEU A 93 23.88 1.77 35.36
C LEU A 93 24.41 2.93 34.53
N ALA A 94 23.49 3.62 33.83
CA ALA A 94 23.74 4.85 33.09
C ALA A 94 22.45 5.68 33.08
N ASP A 95 22.59 6.99 32.85
CA ASP A 95 21.45 7.89 32.67
C ASP A 95 20.53 7.43 31.53
N VAL A 96 19.26 7.84 31.60
CA VAL A 96 18.27 7.52 30.57
C VAL A 96 18.73 8.01 29.20
N GLY A 97 18.78 7.10 28.22
CA GLY A 97 19.06 7.45 26.84
C GLY A 97 17.76 7.83 26.11
N LEU A 98 17.80 8.87 25.28
CA LEU A 98 16.64 9.40 24.57
C LEU A 98 16.90 9.35 23.07
N GLY A 99 16.37 8.32 22.41
CA GLY A 99 16.39 8.23 20.95
C GLY A 99 15.36 9.17 20.32
N ASP A 100 15.72 9.78 19.19
CA ASP A 100 14.85 10.66 18.41
C ASP A 100 14.82 10.29 16.93
N ASP A 101 13.66 9.89 16.42
CA ASP A 101 13.49 9.60 14.99
C ASP A 101 13.74 10.82 14.07
N GLN A 102 13.79 12.03 14.63
CA GLN A 102 14.08 13.27 13.89
C GLN A 102 15.57 13.53 13.67
N ASP A 103 16.46 12.81 14.36
CA ASP A 103 17.90 13.00 14.21
C ASP A 103 18.42 12.44 12.87
N PRO A 104 19.63 12.83 12.41
CA PRO A 104 20.17 12.39 11.12
C PRO A 104 20.15 10.87 10.91
N ASP A 105 20.48 10.13 11.97
CA ASP A 105 20.48 8.66 12.05
C ASP A 105 19.31 8.10 12.87
N GLY A 106 18.30 8.93 13.14
CA GLY A 106 17.14 8.61 13.98
C GLY A 106 17.55 8.28 15.41
N TYR A 107 16.82 7.35 16.05
CA TYR A 107 17.10 6.92 17.43
C TYR A 107 18.54 6.46 17.67
N LYS A 108 19.28 6.07 16.63
CA LYS A 108 20.67 5.62 16.74
C LYS A 108 21.60 6.69 17.28
N THR A 109 21.32 7.96 17.03
CA THR A 109 22.11 9.08 17.55
C THR A 109 22.20 9.01 19.08
N GLY A 110 21.04 8.97 19.76
CA GLY A 110 20.99 8.79 21.21
C GLY A 110 21.47 7.42 21.68
N TYR A 111 21.24 6.37 20.88
CA TYR A 111 21.67 5.01 21.23
C TYR A 111 23.19 4.85 21.27
N GLN A 112 23.90 5.41 20.27
CA GLN A 112 25.35 5.36 20.17
C GLN A 112 26.06 6.10 21.31
N GLU A 113 25.39 7.08 21.94
CA GLU A 113 25.90 7.74 23.14
C GLU A 113 25.59 6.96 24.43
N TRP A 114 24.44 6.27 24.46
CA TRP A 114 23.94 5.56 25.64
C TRP A 114 24.55 4.17 25.81
N GLU A 115 24.64 3.39 24.73
CA GLU A 115 25.11 2.01 24.73
C GLU A 115 26.54 1.86 25.31
N PRO A 116 27.54 2.67 24.91
CA PRO A 116 28.89 2.54 25.47
C PRO A 116 28.95 2.76 26.99
N LYS A 117 28.08 3.61 27.53
CA LYS A 117 27.99 3.86 28.98
C LYS A 117 27.48 2.63 29.73
N ILE A 118 26.57 1.88 29.12
CA ILE A 118 26.10 0.59 29.67
C ILE A 118 27.24 -0.43 29.69
N TRP A 119 27.99 -0.55 28.60
CA TRP A 119 29.13 -1.47 28.53
C TRP A 119 30.21 -1.14 29.56
N GLN A 120 30.51 0.15 29.74
CA GLN A 120 31.45 0.61 30.76
C GLN A 120 30.94 0.30 32.18
N ALA A 121 29.66 0.56 32.47
CA ALA A 121 29.06 0.26 33.78
C ALA A 121 29.03 -1.24 34.11
N LEU A 122 28.93 -2.09 33.09
CA LEU A 122 28.99 -3.55 33.22
C LEU A 122 30.43 -4.09 33.23
N GLY A 123 31.44 -3.26 32.99
CA GLY A 123 32.86 -3.66 32.93
C GLY A 123 33.21 -4.53 31.72
N VAL A 124 32.47 -4.39 30.61
CA VAL A 124 32.64 -5.18 29.37
C VAL A 124 33.04 -4.32 28.16
N ASP A 125 33.42 -3.06 28.40
CA ASP A 125 33.84 -2.10 27.38
C ASP A 125 35.19 -2.43 26.71
N ASN A 126 36.00 -3.28 27.33
CA ASN A 126 37.34 -3.68 26.84
C ASN A 126 37.48 -5.19 26.61
N VAL A 127 36.39 -5.92 26.31
CA VAL A 127 36.47 -7.36 26.04
C VAL A 127 37.04 -7.59 24.64
N GLU A 128 38.31 -7.97 24.57
CA GLU A 128 38.96 -8.39 23.34
C GLU A 128 38.48 -9.78 22.90
N GLY A 129 38.40 -10.01 21.59
CA GLY A 129 38.05 -11.33 21.03
C GLY A 129 36.56 -11.68 21.02
N LEU A 130 35.67 -10.70 21.25
CA LEU A 130 34.25 -10.88 20.92
C LEU A 130 34.11 -11.17 19.42
N PRO A 131 33.36 -12.20 19.02
CA PRO A 131 33.03 -12.38 17.61
C PRO A 131 32.25 -11.15 17.15
N GLU A 132 32.64 -10.56 16.01
CA GLU A 132 31.83 -9.51 15.39
C GLU A 132 30.40 -10.04 15.20
N GLU A 133 29.42 -9.35 15.76
CA GLU A 133 28.03 -9.69 15.49
C GLU A 133 27.77 -9.54 13.99
N PRO A 134 27.26 -10.58 13.33
CA PRO A 134 27.01 -10.51 11.89
C PRO A 134 25.94 -9.43 11.64
N ALA A 135 26.16 -8.64 10.58
CA ALA A 135 25.21 -7.61 10.20
C ALA A 135 23.79 -8.18 10.01
N PRO A 136 22.74 -7.43 10.37
CA PRO A 136 21.37 -7.87 10.16
C PRO A 136 21.12 -8.23 8.69
N ILE A 137 20.51 -9.39 8.46
CA ILE A 137 20.18 -9.87 7.11
C ILE A 137 19.20 -8.90 6.45
N THR A 138 19.60 -8.31 5.33
CA THR A 138 18.78 -7.37 4.57
C THR A 138 17.88 -8.09 3.57
N ASN A 139 16.93 -7.35 2.99
CA ASN A 139 16.14 -7.85 1.87
C ASN A 139 16.99 -8.20 0.64
N GLU A 140 18.13 -7.54 0.44
CA GLU A 140 19.04 -7.88 -0.65
C GLU A 140 19.76 -9.21 -0.37
N ASP A 141 20.22 -9.42 0.87
CA ASP A 141 20.86 -10.67 1.30
C ASP A 141 19.90 -11.86 1.16
N ILE A 142 18.63 -11.67 1.56
CA ILE A 142 17.58 -12.70 1.39
C ILE A 142 17.42 -13.06 -0.09
N LYS A 143 17.38 -12.08 -1.00
CA LYS A 143 17.24 -12.34 -2.45
C LYS A 143 18.45 -13.09 -2.98
N ILE A 144 19.66 -12.67 -2.63
CA ILE A 144 20.91 -13.31 -3.07
C ILE A 144 20.98 -14.76 -2.59
N ALA A 145 20.65 -15.00 -1.32
CA ALA A 145 20.70 -16.34 -0.71
C ALA A 145 19.54 -17.25 -1.15
N SER A 146 18.50 -16.72 -1.80
CA SER A 146 17.27 -17.46 -2.08
C SER A 146 17.34 -18.45 -3.25
N ASN A 147 18.44 -18.47 -4.01
CA ASN A 147 18.50 -19.19 -5.29
C ASN A 147 17.31 -18.82 -6.20
N PHE A 148 17.22 -17.54 -6.58
CA PHE A 148 16.16 -16.99 -7.40
C PHE A 148 14.76 -17.28 -6.84
N LEU A 149 14.54 -16.81 -5.61
CA LEU A 149 13.26 -16.78 -4.90
C LEU A 149 12.75 -18.11 -4.34
N ARG A 150 13.53 -19.19 -4.40
CA ARG A 150 13.15 -20.49 -3.80
C ARG A 150 13.18 -20.44 -2.27
N GLY A 151 14.29 -19.96 -1.72
CA GLY A 151 14.53 -19.91 -0.28
C GLY A 151 14.29 -21.26 0.38
N THR A 152 13.57 -21.24 1.50
CA THR A 152 13.13 -22.44 2.24
C THR A 152 11.61 -22.56 2.23
N ILE A 153 10.95 -22.04 1.18
CA ILE A 153 9.49 -21.93 1.12
C ILE A 153 8.84 -23.32 1.18
N VAL A 154 9.41 -24.32 0.50
CA VAL A 154 8.83 -25.68 0.46
C VAL A 154 8.87 -26.31 1.85
N GLU A 155 9.98 -26.15 2.55
CA GLU A 155 10.19 -26.63 3.92
C GLU A 155 9.24 -25.92 4.89
N GLY A 156 9.14 -24.57 4.81
CA GLY A 156 8.25 -23.78 5.67
C GLY A 156 6.75 -24.06 5.44
N LEU A 157 6.36 -24.42 4.22
CA LEU A 157 4.99 -24.87 3.91
C LEU A 157 4.69 -26.27 4.48
N ALA A 158 5.70 -27.14 4.57
CA ALA A 158 5.57 -28.50 5.10
C ALA A 158 5.59 -28.55 6.64
N ASP A 159 6.20 -27.57 7.29
CA ASP A 159 6.22 -27.48 8.77
C ASP A 159 4.81 -27.24 9.32
N THR A 160 4.26 -28.17 10.08
CA THR A 160 2.92 -28.06 10.68
C THR A 160 2.93 -27.53 12.12
N SER A 161 4.10 -27.21 12.68
CA SER A 161 4.23 -26.73 14.06
C SER A 161 3.71 -25.30 14.28
N THR A 162 3.57 -24.52 13.20
CA THR A 162 3.05 -23.15 13.21
C THR A 162 2.22 -22.87 11.96
N GLY A 163 1.26 -21.96 12.05
CA GLY A 163 0.56 -21.38 10.90
C GLY A 163 1.42 -20.43 10.05
N ALA A 164 2.60 -20.05 10.52
CA ALA A 164 3.51 -19.11 9.84
C ALA A 164 4.52 -19.77 8.90
N ILE A 165 5.30 -18.93 8.22
CA ILE A 165 6.55 -19.26 7.50
C ILE A 165 7.67 -18.34 7.99
N SER A 166 8.93 -18.67 7.68
CA SER A 166 10.10 -17.94 8.16
C SER A 166 10.12 -16.46 7.73
N ALA A 167 10.85 -15.61 8.46
CA ALA A 167 11.01 -14.18 8.13
C ALA A 167 11.62 -13.93 6.73
N SER A 168 12.52 -14.82 6.29
CA SER A 168 13.10 -14.76 4.94
C SER A 168 12.06 -15.16 3.89
N ASP A 169 11.34 -16.26 4.10
CA ASP A 169 10.30 -16.73 3.18
C ASP A 169 9.12 -15.77 3.10
N LEU A 170 8.83 -15.04 4.19
CA LEU A 170 7.89 -13.91 4.20
C LEU A 170 8.24 -12.83 3.18
N GLN A 171 9.53 -12.59 2.93
CA GLN A 171 9.95 -11.65 1.89
C GLN A 171 9.88 -12.27 0.51
N LEU A 172 10.28 -13.54 0.37
CA LEU A 172 10.36 -14.24 -0.93
C LEU A 172 8.98 -14.58 -1.49
N THR A 173 8.06 -15.06 -0.67
CA THR A 173 6.68 -15.39 -1.08
C THR A 173 5.91 -14.20 -1.64
N LYS A 174 6.33 -12.96 -1.34
CA LYS A 174 5.81 -11.76 -2.01
C LYS A 174 6.07 -11.81 -3.51
N PHE A 175 7.19 -12.33 -4.00
CA PHE A 175 7.43 -12.42 -5.44
C PHE A 175 6.51 -13.46 -6.12
N HIS A 176 6.03 -14.43 -5.35
CA HIS A 176 4.99 -15.39 -5.75
C HIS A 176 3.55 -14.89 -5.51
N GLY A 177 3.37 -13.59 -5.25
CA GLY A 177 2.05 -12.98 -5.17
C GLY A 177 1.29 -13.17 -3.87
N THR A 178 1.93 -13.67 -2.80
CA THR A 178 1.28 -13.86 -1.50
C THR A 178 1.93 -13.07 -0.37
N TYR A 179 1.13 -12.71 0.64
CA TYR A 179 1.59 -12.17 1.91
C TYR A 179 1.01 -13.02 3.03
N MET A 180 1.87 -13.45 3.97
CA MET A 180 1.36 -13.86 5.28
C MET A 180 0.78 -12.63 5.98
N GLN A 181 -0.34 -12.86 6.65
CA GLN A 181 -1.10 -11.92 7.44
C GLN A 181 -1.54 -12.65 8.71
N ASP A 182 -2.18 -11.91 9.60
CA ASP A 182 -2.92 -12.46 10.72
C ASP A 182 -4.19 -11.64 10.93
N ASP A 183 -5.17 -12.24 11.58
CA ASP A 183 -6.35 -11.51 12.04
C ASP A 183 -6.01 -10.67 13.28
N ARG A 184 -5.88 -9.36 13.06
CA ARG A 184 -5.54 -8.42 14.14
C ARG A 184 -6.69 -8.14 15.09
N ASP A 185 -7.93 -8.47 14.74
CA ASP A 185 -9.06 -8.34 15.67
C ASP A 185 -9.01 -9.46 16.74
N LEU A 186 -8.43 -10.63 16.42
CA LEU A 186 -8.29 -11.77 17.33
C LEU A 186 -6.94 -11.84 18.05
N ARG A 187 -5.99 -10.97 17.71
CA ARG A 187 -4.59 -11.10 18.14
C ARG A 187 -4.43 -11.05 19.66
N ASP A 188 -5.07 -10.09 20.31
CA ASP A 188 -4.95 -9.89 21.77
C ASP A 188 -5.61 -11.03 22.55
N GLU A 189 -6.78 -11.49 22.10
CA GLU A 189 -7.48 -12.66 22.68
C GLU A 189 -6.61 -13.93 22.58
N ARG A 190 -6.04 -14.21 21.40
CA ARG A 190 -5.20 -15.39 21.18
C ARG A 190 -3.91 -15.33 21.99
N LYS A 191 -3.29 -14.16 22.08
CA LYS A 191 -2.09 -13.93 22.92
C LYS A 191 -2.41 -14.24 24.39
N ALA A 192 -3.56 -13.80 24.91
CA ALA A 192 -3.99 -14.11 26.27
C ALA A 192 -4.20 -15.62 26.52
N GLN A 193 -4.56 -16.37 25.49
CA GLN A 193 -4.70 -17.84 25.53
C GLN A 193 -3.36 -18.58 25.31
N GLY A 194 -2.24 -17.87 25.12
CA GLY A 194 -0.95 -18.47 24.80
C GLY A 194 -0.86 -19.07 23.38
N LEU A 195 -1.80 -18.70 22.50
CA LEU A 195 -1.84 -19.13 21.11
C LEU A 195 -1.05 -18.19 20.21
N GLU A 196 -0.49 -18.73 19.12
CA GLU A 196 0.07 -17.91 18.05
C GLU A 196 -1.03 -17.05 17.39
N PRO A 197 -0.68 -15.93 16.72
CA PRO A 197 -1.63 -15.17 15.91
C PRO A 197 -2.43 -16.06 14.96
N ALA A 198 -3.65 -15.66 14.62
CA ALA A 198 -4.47 -16.37 13.63
C ALA A 198 -3.89 -16.14 12.22
N TYR A 199 -2.78 -16.82 11.92
CA TYR A 199 -2.06 -16.65 10.67
C TYR A 199 -2.90 -17.11 9.48
N SER A 200 -2.85 -16.30 8.44
CA SER A 200 -3.45 -16.59 7.14
C SER A 200 -2.59 -15.95 6.05
N PHE A 201 -2.98 -16.14 4.80
CA PHE A 201 -2.30 -15.60 3.66
C PHE A 201 -3.30 -14.84 2.78
N MET A 202 -2.86 -13.71 2.24
CA MET A 202 -3.52 -13.06 1.12
C MET A 202 -2.78 -13.38 -0.17
N ILE A 203 -3.53 -13.84 -1.16
CA ILE A 203 -3.04 -14.03 -2.52
C ILE A 203 -3.57 -12.91 -3.40
N ARG A 204 -2.70 -12.35 -4.24
CA ARG A 204 -3.06 -11.37 -5.26
C ARG A 204 -2.79 -11.95 -6.65
N CYS A 205 -3.77 -11.82 -7.55
CA CYS A 205 -3.58 -12.18 -8.95
C CYS A 205 -2.81 -11.11 -9.72
N ARG A 206 -2.17 -11.51 -10.81
CA ARG A 206 -1.78 -10.66 -11.93
C ARG A 206 -2.84 -10.81 -13.00
N LEU A 207 -3.43 -9.69 -13.37
CA LEU A 207 -4.54 -9.53 -14.30
C LEU A 207 -4.31 -8.24 -15.09
N ASP A 208 -3.40 -8.29 -16.06
CA ASP A 208 -2.97 -7.09 -16.79
C ASP A 208 -4.14 -6.51 -17.61
N GLY A 209 -4.35 -5.21 -17.44
CA GLY A 209 -5.52 -4.50 -17.97
C GLY A 209 -6.86 -4.84 -17.30
N GLY A 210 -6.89 -5.73 -16.29
CA GLY A 210 -8.04 -5.93 -15.42
C GLY A 210 -9.21 -6.72 -16.01
N VAL A 211 -9.01 -7.52 -17.07
CA VAL A 211 -10.10 -8.23 -17.75
C VAL A 211 -10.15 -9.70 -17.34
N ALA A 212 -11.32 -10.17 -16.89
CA ALA A 212 -11.59 -11.56 -16.57
C ALA A 212 -12.79 -12.09 -17.37
N THR A 213 -12.68 -13.32 -17.85
CA THR A 213 -13.81 -14.01 -18.50
C THR A 213 -14.87 -14.42 -17.46
N PRO A 214 -16.11 -14.72 -17.88
CA PRO A 214 -17.13 -15.23 -16.96
C PRO A 214 -16.72 -16.53 -16.26
N LEU A 215 -16.06 -17.45 -16.97
CA LEU A 215 -15.53 -18.69 -16.38
C LEU A 215 -14.48 -18.38 -15.31
N GLN A 216 -13.54 -17.48 -15.61
CA GLN A 216 -12.54 -17.04 -14.66
C GLN A 216 -13.17 -16.41 -13.41
N TRP A 217 -14.22 -15.60 -13.57
CA TRP A 217 -14.95 -15.03 -12.44
C TRP A 217 -15.52 -16.13 -11.52
N VAL A 218 -16.19 -17.13 -12.09
CA VAL A 218 -16.73 -18.29 -11.35
C VAL A 218 -15.60 -19.02 -10.60
N GLN A 219 -14.45 -19.23 -11.24
CA GLN A 219 -13.31 -19.90 -10.63
C GLN A 219 -12.68 -19.07 -9.49
N MET A 220 -12.57 -17.74 -9.65
CA MET A 220 -12.10 -16.85 -8.59
C MET A 220 -13.07 -16.85 -7.39
N ASP A 221 -14.37 -16.86 -7.67
CA ASP A 221 -15.42 -16.98 -6.67
C ASP A 221 -15.33 -18.32 -5.91
N ASP A 222 -15.12 -19.44 -6.62
CA ASP A 222 -14.92 -20.76 -6.01
C ASP A 222 -13.71 -20.81 -5.07
N ILE A 223 -12.59 -20.16 -5.46
CA ILE A 223 -11.39 -20.04 -4.61
C ILE A 223 -11.72 -19.27 -3.34
N SER A 224 -12.45 -18.15 -3.44
CA SER A 224 -12.85 -17.39 -2.26
C SER A 224 -13.71 -18.20 -1.30
N ASN A 225 -14.66 -19.00 -1.81
CA ASN A 225 -15.58 -19.82 -1.03
C ASN A 225 -14.90 -21.01 -0.35
N THR A 226 -14.01 -21.70 -1.06
CA THR A 226 -13.48 -22.99 -0.63
C THR A 226 -12.14 -22.86 0.09
N LEU A 227 -11.33 -21.86 -0.29
CA LEU A 227 -9.95 -21.72 0.14
C LEU A 227 -9.67 -20.43 0.93
N GLY A 228 -10.45 -19.37 0.72
CA GLY A 228 -10.31 -18.09 1.42
C GLY A 228 -11.36 -17.88 2.51
N ASN A 229 -11.70 -16.61 2.74
CA ASN A 229 -12.67 -16.15 3.73
C ASN A 229 -14.04 -15.80 3.10
N GLU A 230 -14.41 -16.44 2.00
CA GLU A 230 -15.69 -16.23 1.32
C GLU A 230 -15.90 -14.82 0.73
N THR A 231 -14.86 -13.99 0.65
CA THR A 231 -14.92 -12.67 0.00
C THR A 231 -13.87 -12.53 -1.09
N MET A 232 -14.16 -11.67 -2.08
CA MET A 232 -13.15 -11.19 -3.02
C MET A 232 -12.93 -9.70 -2.85
N LYS A 233 -11.70 -9.24 -3.08
CA LYS A 233 -11.36 -7.82 -3.04
C LYS A 233 -10.83 -7.35 -4.38
N LEU A 234 -11.57 -6.47 -5.05
CA LEU A 234 -11.11 -5.72 -6.22
C LEU A 234 -10.16 -4.63 -5.77
N THR A 235 -9.03 -4.46 -6.46
CA THR A 235 -7.96 -3.58 -5.98
C THR A 235 -7.83 -2.31 -6.80
N THR A 236 -7.14 -1.32 -6.22
CA THR A 236 -6.70 -0.08 -6.91
C THR A 236 -5.70 -0.33 -8.05
N ARG A 237 -5.43 -1.59 -8.39
CA ARG A 237 -4.59 -2.00 -9.51
C ARG A 237 -5.27 -3.02 -10.43
N GLN A 238 -6.60 -3.04 -10.47
CA GLN A 238 -7.36 -3.86 -11.42
C GLN A 238 -7.10 -5.36 -11.30
N THR A 239 -7.06 -5.86 -10.07
CA THR A 239 -6.89 -7.30 -9.82
C THR A 239 -7.63 -7.75 -8.57
N PHE A 240 -7.76 -9.06 -8.40
CA PHE A 240 -8.34 -9.73 -7.24
C PHE A 240 -7.33 -9.88 -6.09
N GLN A 241 -7.84 -9.83 -4.86
CA GLN A 241 -7.19 -10.39 -3.67
C GLN A 241 -8.15 -11.36 -2.98
N PHE A 242 -7.58 -12.45 -2.48
CA PHE A 242 -8.24 -13.42 -1.62
C PHE A 242 -7.58 -13.38 -0.26
N HIS A 243 -8.35 -13.21 0.81
CA HIS A 243 -7.85 -13.14 2.18
C HIS A 243 -8.25 -14.41 2.96
N GLY A 244 -7.61 -14.64 4.11
CA GLY A 244 -7.97 -15.73 5.02
C GLY A 244 -7.54 -17.12 4.54
N ILE A 245 -6.64 -17.22 3.57
CA ILE A 245 -6.16 -18.53 3.09
C ILE A 245 -5.19 -19.09 4.13
N VAL A 246 -5.57 -20.12 4.88
CA VAL A 246 -4.68 -20.75 5.86
C VAL A 246 -3.52 -21.51 5.18
N LYS A 247 -2.40 -21.72 5.88
CA LYS A 247 -1.15 -22.26 5.30
C LYS A 247 -1.36 -23.53 4.45
N GLY A 248 -2.10 -24.51 4.97
CA GLY A 248 -2.38 -25.76 4.27
C GLY A 248 -3.22 -25.62 2.98
N LYS A 249 -3.92 -24.49 2.82
CA LYS A 249 -4.71 -24.18 1.62
C LYS A 249 -3.98 -23.26 0.63
N LEU A 250 -2.80 -22.75 0.97
CA LEU A 250 -2.05 -21.80 0.14
C LEU A 250 -1.65 -22.40 -1.21
N LYS A 251 -1.03 -23.59 -1.22
CA LYS A 251 -0.64 -24.27 -2.46
C LYS A 251 -1.86 -24.66 -3.32
N PRO A 252 -2.92 -25.28 -2.79
CA PRO A 252 -4.16 -25.50 -3.54
C PRO A 252 -4.75 -24.24 -4.18
N ALA A 253 -4.70 -23.10 -3.47
CA ALA A 253 -5.21 -21.83 -3.99
C ALA A 253 -4.35 -21.31 -5.16
N MET A 254 -3.02 -21.36 -5.05
CA MET A 254 -2.12 -21.01 -6.16
C MET A 254 -2.36 -21.88 -7.40
N GLN A 255 -2.56 -23.19 -7.22
CA GLN A 255 -2.87 -24.12 -8.30
C GLN A 255 -4.24 -23.83 -8.93
N ALA A 256 -5.25 -23.50 -8.13
CA ALA A 256 -6.57 -23.15 -8.62
C ALA A 256 -6.54 -21.87 -9.48
N ILE A 257 -5.78 -20.85 -9.06
CA ILE A 257 -5.58 -19.63 -9.85
C ILE A 257 -4.88 -19.96 -11.18
N ASN A 258 -3.85 -20.81 -11.15
CA ASN A 258 -3.14 -21.22 -12.37
C ASN A 258 -4.04 -22.00 -13.34
N ARG A 259 -4.87 -22.93 -12.84
CA ARG A 259 -5.86 -23.65 -13.66
C ARG A 259 -6.92 -22.74 -14.30
N ALA A 260 -7.15 -21.55 -13.73
CA ALA A 260 -8.01 -20.52 -14.30
C ALA A 260 -7.32 -19.67 -15.39
N LEU A 261 -6.10 -20.06 -15.81
CA LEU A 261 -5.25 -19.30 -16.74
C LEU A 261 -4.95 -17.88 -16.23
N MET A 262 -4.88 -17.72 -14.90
CA MET A 262 -4.36 -16.55 -14.22
C MET A 262 -3.05 -16.90 -13.51
N THR A 263 -2.28 -15.90 -13.11
CA THR A 263 -1.04 -16.12 -12.35
C THR A 263 -0.96 -15.16 -11.18
N THR A 264 -0.13 -15.47 -10.20
CA THR A 264 0.18 -14.59 -9.06
C THR A 264 1.64 -14.13 -9.10
N ILE A 265 2.44 -14.66 -10.03
CA ILE A 265 3.84 -14.29 -10.22
C ILE A 265 3.97 -12.77 -10.41
N ALA A 266 4.90 -12.17 -9.67
CA ALA A 266 5.17 -10.73 -9.70
C ALA A 266 3.95 -9.82 -9.41
N ALA A 267 2.85 -10.34 -8.87
CA ALA A 267 1.77 -9.51 -8.34
C ALA A 267 2.24 -8.69 -7.11
N CYS A 268 3.28 -9.17 -6.44
CA CYS A 268 3.92 -8.65 -5.23
C CYS A 268 5.48 -8.75 -5.36
N GLY A 269 6.29 -8.45 -4.33
CA GLY A 269 7.79 -8.51 -4.42
C GLY A 269 8.55 -7.22 -4.82
N ASP A 270 9.82 -7.27 -5.21
CA ASP A 270 10.56 -6.13 -5.77
C ASP A 270 10.78 -6.33 -7.27
N VAL A 271 9.68 -6.23 -8.01
CA VAL A 271 9.54 -6.64 -9.42
C VAL A 271 8.40 -5.81 -10.05
N ASN A 272 8.33 -5.78 -11.37
CA ASN A 272 7.23 -5.12 -12.08
C ASN A 272 5.87 -5.76 -11.73
N ARG A 273 4.93 -4.90 -11.34
CA ARG A 273 3.57 -5.26 -10.93
C ARG A 273 2.61 -5.38 -12.10
N ASN A 274 1.36 -5.76 -11.78
CA ASN A 274 0.22 -5.69 -12.68
C ASN A 274 0.22 -4.40 -13.51
N ILE A 275 0.14 -4.50 -14.83
CA ILE A 275 0.02 -3.38 -15.75
C ILE A 275 -1.45 -2.96 -15.80
N MET A 276 -1.72 -1.71 -15.42
CA MET A 276 -3.07 -1.15 -15.47
C MET A 276 -3.37 -0.55 -16.84
N CYS A 277 -4.64 -0.55 -17.24
CA CYS A 277 -5.17 0.12 -18.43
C CYS A 277 -6.54 0.71 -18.10
N SER A 278 -6.82 1.94 -18.52
CA SER A 278 -8.16 2.52 -18.44
C SER A 278 -9.20 1.54 -18.98
N SER A 279 -10.32 1.35 -18.28
CA SER A 279 -11.32 0.33 -18.65
C SER A 279 -12.30 0.79 -19.75
N LEU A 280 -12.27 2.10 -20.07
CA LEU A 280 -13.04 2.86 -21.07
C LEU A 280 -14.09 2.07 -21.89
N PRO A 281 -15.33 1.93 -21.38
CA PRO A 281 -16.38 1.16 -22.05
C PRO A 281 -16.99 1.85 -23.29
N THR A 282 -16.77 3.15 -23.50
CA THR A 282 -17.44 3.93 -24.56
C THR A 282 -16.64 4.07 -25.86
N GLN A 283 -15.41 3.55 -25.90
CA GLN A 283 -14.53 3.61 -27.08
C GLN A 283 -13.82 2.26 -27.24
N SER A 284 -14.58 1.20 -27.45
CA SER A 284 -14.10 -0.18 -27.41
C SER A 284 -12.99 -0.49 -28.42
N ALA A 285 -13.06 0.04 -29.64
CA ALA A 285 -12.03 -0.19 -30.67
C ALA A 285 -10.69 0.44 -30.26
N PHE A 286 -10.71 1.70 -29.83
CA PHE A 286 -9.51 2.41 -29.40
C PHE A 286 -8.96 1.82 -28.09
N HIS A 287 -9.84 1.46 -27.15
CA HIS A 287 -9.48 0.76 -25.93
C HIS A 287 -8.75 -0.54 -26.24
N LYS A 288 -9.24 -1.38 -27.17
CA LYS A 288 -8.58 -2.64 -27.56
C LYS A 288 -7.15 -2.42 -28.09
N GLU A 289 -6.93 -1.36 -28.88
CA GLU A 289 -5.59 -1.01 -29.38
C GLU A 289 -4.63 -0.65 -28.22
N VAL A 290 -5.08 0.15 -27.26
CA VAL A 290 -4.27 0.54 -26.09
C VAL A 290 -4.06 -0.64 -25.14
N TRP A 291 -5.15 -1.36 -24.83
CA TRP A 291 -5.15 -2.50 -23.92
C TRP A 291 -4.18 -3.59 -24.34
N LYS A 292 -4.02 -3.84 -25.65
CA LYS A 292 -3.00 -4.76 -26.18
C LYS A 292 -1.60 -4.49 -25.61
N TYR A 293 -1.24 -3.22 -25.41
CA TYR A 293 0.07 -2.86 -24.88
C TYR A 293 0.22 -3.15 -23.38
N SER A 294 -0.87 -3.37 -22.63
CA SER A 294 -0.77 -3.88 -21.25
C SER A 294 -0.12 -5.26 -21.24
N GLN A 295 -0.54 -6.14 -22.16
CA GLN A 295 0.00 -7.49 -22.30
C GLN A 295 1.40 -7.47 -22.88
N VAL A 296 1.64 -6.71 -23.96
CA VAL A 296 2.99 -6.58 -24.54
C VAL A 296 4.03 -6.13 -23.51
N ILE A 297 3.70 -5.13 -22.68
CA ILE A 297 4.60 -4.67 -21.61
C ILE A 297 4.71 -5.72 -20.50
N SER A 298 3.59 -6.36 -20.14
CA SER A 298 3.56 -7.38 -19.09
C SER A 298 4.45 -8.57 -19.43
N ASP A 299 4.26 -9.17 -20.60
CA ASP A 299 5.00 -10.32 -21.11
C ASP A 299 6.50 -9.99 -21.23
N HIS A 300 6.81 -8.79 -21.73
CA HIS A 300 8.19 -8.33 -21.90
C HIS A 300 8.95 -8.14 -20.58
N LEU A 301 8.24 -7.72 -19.52
CA LEU A 301 8.83 -7.42 -18.21
C LEU A 301 8.55 -8.49 -17.15
N LEU A 302 7.97 -9.63 -17.52
CA LEU A 302 7.73 -10.72 -16.59
C LEU A 302 9.07 -11.37 -16.19
N PRO A 303 9.29 -11.68 -14.90
CA PRO A 303 10.46 -12.46 -14.50
C PRO A 303 10.44 -13.84 -15.16
N GLN A 304 11.62 -14.36 -15.52
CA GLN A 304 11.76 -15.66 -16.20
C GLN A 304 12.04 -16.82 -15.23
N THR A 305 11.90 -16.59 -13.93
CA THR A 305 12.15 -17.60 -12.90
C THR A 305 11.27 -18.84 -13.01
N THR A 306 11.89 -20.00 -12.79
CA THR A 306 11.19 -21.29 -12.71
C THR A 306 10.67 -21.59 -11.29
N ALA A 307 11.09 -20.83 -10.27
CA ALA A 307 10.80 -21.10 -8.86
C ALA A 307 9.29 -21.14 -8.57
N TYR A 308 8.50 -20.29 -9.23
CA TYR A 308 7.05 -20.29 -9.08
C TYR A 308 6.44 -21.64 -9.46
N HIS A 309 6.83 -22.18 -10.62
CA HIS A 309 6.28 -23.44 -11.12
C HIS A 309 6.75 -24.62 -10.25
N GLU A 310 8.02 -24.63 -9.83
CA GLU A 310 8.60 -25.68 -8.99
C GLU A 310 7.96 -25.79 -7.59
N ILE A 311 7.60 -24.65 -6.98
CA ILE A 311 7.05 -24.62 -5.62
C ILE A 311 5.55 -24.91 -5.66
N TRP A 312 4.82 -24.21 -6.53
CA TRP A 312 3.36 -24.15 -6.47
C TRP A 312 2.67 -25.16 -7.38
N LEU A 313 3.27 -25.52 -8.50
CA LEU A 313 2.65 -26.40 -9.49
C LEU A 313 3.21 -27.82 -9.38
N THR A 314 2.37 -28.80 -9.65
CA THR A 314 2.67 -30.23 -9.70
C THR A 314 1.95 -30.80 -10.92
N ASP A 315 2.46 -31.88 -11.49
CA ASP A 315 1.74 -32.60 -12.54
C ASP A 315 0.53 -33.36 -11.95
N ASP A 316 -0.30 -33.92 -12.83
CA ASP A 316 -1.53 -34.64 -12.47
C ASP A 316 -1.26 -35.91 -11.62
N ASP A 317 -0.02 -36.43 -11.63
CA ASP A 317 0.45 -37.55 -10.80
C ASP A 317 1.07 -37.09 -9.46
N ASN A 318 0.92 -35.80 -9.12
CA ASN A 318 1.48 -35.19 -7.90
C ASN A 318 3.03 -35.22 -7.83
N LYS A 319 3.71 -35.40 -8.97
CA LYS A 319 5.16 -35.29 -9.12
C LYS A 319 5.53 -33.85 -9.51
N LYS A 320 6.79 -33.48 -9.25
CA LYS A 320 7.31 -32.16 -9.59
C LYS A 320 7.30 -31.98 -11.10
N THR A 321 6.62 -30.95 -11.60
CA THR A 321 6.73 -30.52 -12.99
C THR A 321 8.09 -29.85 -13.16
N GLN A 322 9.09 -30.56 -13.68
CA GLN A 322 10.32 -29.93 -14.13
C GLN A 322 10.02 -29.25 -15.48
N VAL A 323 9.71 -27.94 -15.44
CA VAL A 323 9.24 -27.21 -16.62
C VAL A 323 10.39 -26.71 -17.50
N ALA A 324 11.63 -26.64 -16.97
CA ALA A 324 12.84 -26.36 -17.75
C ALA A 324 14.14 -26.74 -17.01
N GLY A 325 15.15 -27.16 -17.79
CA GLY A 325 16.60 -27.07 -17.51
C GLY A 325 17.19 -27.98 -16.43
N ASN A 326 18.26 -28.72 -16.77
CA ASN A 326 19.25 -29.22 -15.78
C ASN A 326 20.15 -28.08 -15.26
N ALA A 327 19.68 -26.82 -15.32
CA ALA A 327 20.46 -25.68 -14.90
C ALA A 327 20.57 -25.68 -13.38
N VAL A 328 21.80 -25.78 -12.87
CA VAL A 328 22.11 -25.76 -11.44
C VAL A 328 21.69 -24.44 -10.78
N GLN A 329 21.47 -23.39 -11.59
CA GLN A 329 21.07 -22.05 -11.17
C GLN A 329 20.15 -21.41 -12.22
N ASP A 330 19.05 -20.80 -11.77
CA ASP A 330 18.10 -20.04 -12.61
C ASP A 330 18.75 -18.76 -13.17
N PHE A 331 18.16 -18.13 -14.19
CA PHE A 331 18.69 -16.92 -14.81
C PHE A 331 17.61 -15.88 -15.06
N GLU A 332 17.82 -14.67 -14.55
CA GLU A 332 16.92 -13.53 -14.73
C GLU A 332 17.57 -12.45 -15.62
N PRO A 333 17.26 -12.39 -16.93
CA PRO A 333 17.97 -11.52 -17.87
C PRO A 333 17.81 -10.03 -17.57
N LEU A 334 16.62 -9.61 -17.13
CA LEU A 334 16.34 -8.21 -16.79
C LEU A 334 16.57 -7.91 -15.32
N TYR A 335 16.20 -8.83 -14.43
CA TYR A 335 16.16 -8.58 -12.99
C TYR A 335 17.47 -8.91 -12.29
N GLY A 336 18.26 -9.86 -12.81
CA GLY A 336 19.44 -10.38 -12.13
C GLY A 336 19.12 -11.04 -10.78
N PRO A 337 20.13 -11.45 -10.02
CA PRO A 337 19.95 -12.18 -8.76
C PRO A 337 19.30 -11.34 -7.65
N THR A 338 19.37 -10.01 -7.75
CA THR A 338 18.84 -9.09 -6.74
C THR A 338 17.53 -8.45 -7.13
N TYR A 339 16.97 -8.74 -8.32
CA TYR A 339 15.75 -8.10 -8.82
C TYR A 339 15.82 -6.56 -8.73
N LEU A 340 14.69 -5.86 -8.60
CA LEU A 340 14.69 -4.42 -8.42
C LEU A 340 14.96 -4.03 -6.94
N PRO A 341 15.39 -2.78 -6.68
CA PRO A 341 15.49 -2.25 -5.32
C PRO A 341 14.13 -2.22 -4.59
N ARG A 342 13.04 -2.02 -5.36
CA ARG A 342 11.68 -1.95 -4.85
C ARG A 342 10.64 -2.29 -5.91
N LYS A 343 9.38 -2.44 -5.50
CA LYS A 343 8.21 -2.58 -6.40
C LYS A 343 8.23 -1.53 -7.52
N PHE A 344 7.90 -1.95 -8.73
CA PHE A 344 7.82 -1.10 -9.92
C PHE A 344 6.42 -1.20 -10.52
N LYS A 345 5.80 -0.08 -10.86
CA LYS A 345 4.39 -0.01 -11.24
C LYS A 345 4.22 0.78 -12.53
N ILE A 346 3.49 0.19 -13.46
CA ILE A 346 3.17 0.80 -14.75
C ILE A 346 1.65 0.92 -14.87
N THR A 347 1.19 1.97 -15.54
CA THR A 347 -0.23 2.19 -15.83
C THR A 347 -0.42 2.92 -17.15
N MET A 348 -1.56 2.71 -17.79
CA MET A 348 -1.98 3.44 -18.99
C MET A 348 -3.31 4.15 -18.73
N ALA A 349 -3.37 5.42 -19.12
CA ALA A 349 -4.60 6.21 -19.15
C ALA A 349 -5.02 6.54 -20.59
N ILE A 350 -6.33 6.55 -20.82
CA ILE A 350 -6.93 6.90 -22.11
C ILE A 350 -7.74 8.20 -21.96
N PRO A 351 -7.19 9.33 -22.43
CA PRO A 351 -7.91 10.61 -22.47
C PRO A 351 -9.30 10.50 -23.13
N PRO A 352 -10.32 11.18 -22.57
CA PRO A 352 -10.22 12.17 -21.51
C PRO A 352 -10.34 11.60 -20.07
N HIS A 353 -10.11 10.30 -19.86
CA HIS A 353 -10.23 9.66 -18.55
C HIS A 353 -8.86 9.32 -17.96
N ASN A 354 -8.70 9.61 -16.66
CA ASN A 354 -7.54 9.23 -15.86
C ASN A 354 -7.93 8.28 -14.71
N ASP A 355 -8.88 7.38 -14.96
CA ASP A 355 -9.40 6.35 -14.02
C ASP A 355 -8.33 5.41 -13.44
N THR A 356 -7.11 5.43 -14.00
CA THR A 356 -5.97 4.66 -13.48
C THR A 356 -4.98 5.48 -12.63
N ASP A 357 -5.22 6.79 -12.42
CA ASP A 357 -4.29 7.74 -11.81
C ASP A 357 -2.88 7.64 -12.39
N VAL A 358 -2.73 7.99 -13.66
CA VAL A 358 -1.49 7.84 -14.45
C VAL A 358 -0.26 8.46 -13.79
N TYR A 359 -0.46 9.53 -13.02
CA TYR A 359 0.60 10.26 -12.31
C TYR A 359 1.15 9.53 -11.07
N ALA A 360 0.47 8.50 -10.53
CA ALA A 360 0.81 7.87 -9.25
C ALA A 360 1.87 6.75 -9.33
N HIS A 361 2.40 6.49 -10.53
CA HIS A 361 3.06 5.24 -10.89
C HIS A 361 4.51 5.45 -11.32
N ASP A 362 5.36 4.42 -11.18
CA ASP A 362 6.76 4.51 -11.59
C ASP A 362 6.84 4.85 -13.09
N ILE A 363 5.96 4.26 -13.91
CA ILE A 363 5.70 4.69 -15.29
C ILE A 363 4.20 4.97 -15.46
N GLY A 364 3.88 6.13 -16.01
CA GLY A 364 2.54 6.50 -16.47
C GLY A 364 2.55 6.69 -17.98
N LEU A 365 1.64 6.03 -18.69
CA LEU A 365 1.52 6.10 -20.14
C LEU A 365 0.19 6.75 -20.51
N ILE A 366 0.23 7.86 -21.23
CA ILE A 366 -0.98 8.55 -21.69
C ILE A 366 -1.14 8.27 -23.18
N ALA A 367 -2.17 7.51 -23.54
CA ALA A 367 -2.45 7.14 -24.92
C ALA A 367 -2.82 8.37 -25.76
N ILE A 368 -2.21 8.50 -26.93
CA ILE A 368 -2.46 9.61 -27.86
C ILE A 368 -3.18 9.08 -29.09
N LYS A 369 -4.39 9.60 -29.31
CA LYS A 369 -5.20 9.29 -30.49
C LYS A 369 -4.68 10.08 -31.70
N GLY A 370 -4.39 9.39 -32.79
CA GLY A 370 -4.00 9.97 -34.06
C GLY A 370 -5.18 10.63 -34.78
N LYS A 371 -4.87 11.39 -35.84
CA LYS A 371 -5.90 12.00 -36.70
C LYS A 371 -6.77 10.98 -37.43
N ASP A 372 -6.24 9.77 -37.62
CA ASP A 372 -6.91 8.60 -38.19
C ASP A 372 -7.77 7.85 -37.17
N GLY A 373 -7.83 8.33 -35.91
CA GLY A 373 -8.58 7.70 -34.83
C GLY A 373 -7.87 6.51 -34.17
N LYS A 374 -6.66 6.14 -34.62
CA LYS A 374 -5.88 5.01 -34.10
C LYS A 374 -4.87 5.44 -33.05
N LEU A 375 -4.24 4.48 -32.37
CA LEU A 375 -3.20 4.77 -31.40
C LEU A 375 -1.93 5.28 -32.10
N ALA A 376 -1.64 6.57 -31.91
CA ALA A 376 -0.42 7.18 -32.46
C ALA A 376 0.82 6.85 -31.61
N GLY A 377 0.65 6.60 -30.31
CA GLY A 377 1.70 6.32 -29.33
C GLY A 377 1.34 6.81 -27.94
N PHE A 378 2.35 6.99 -27.09
CA PHE A 378 2.18 7.34 -25.69
C PHE A 378 3.04 8.53 -25.29
N ASN A 379 2.47 9.48 -24.55
CA ASN A 379 3.28 10.32 -23.71
C ASN A 379 3.71 9.52 -22.48
N VAL A 380 5.00 9.55 -22.16
CA VAL A 380 5.61 8.77 -21.09
C VAL A 380 5.91 9.67 -19.90
N LEU A 381 5.37 9.30 -18.75
CA LEU A 381 5.67 9.83 -17.43
C LEU A 381 6.54 8.84 -16.66
N ALA A 382 7.48 9.33 -15.84
CA ALA A 382 8.25 8.49 -14.93
C ALA A 382 8.40 9.12 -13.53
N GLY A 383 8.51 8.30 -12.49
CA GLY A 383 8.81 8.76 -11.13
C GLY A 383 7.60 9.10 -10.25
N GLY A 384 6.41 8.60 -10.56
CA GLY A 384 5.27 8.69 -9.65
C GLY A 384 5.37 7.69 -8.48
N GLY A 385 4.87 8.06 -7.30
CA GLY A 385 4.81 7.13 -6.18
C GLY A 385 4.28 7.68 -4.87
N MET A 386 3.32 6.97 -4.28
CA MET A 386 2.54 7.42 -3.13
C MET A 386 3.12 7.08 -1.74
N GLY A 387 4.13 6.23 -1.61
CA GLY A 387 4.59 5.78 -0.30
C GLY A 387 5.30 6.88 0.49
N THR A 388 4.89 7.12 1.74
CA THR A 388 5.50 8.05 2.70
C THR A 388 5.65 7.38 4.07
N THR A 389 6.40 8.01 4.97
CA THR A 389 6.48 7.66 6.39
C THR A 389 6.08 8.88 7.20
N HIS A 390 5.20 8.72 8.18
CA HIS A 390 4.82 9.81 9.07
C HIS A 390 6.06 10.41 9.74
N ASN A 391 6.03 11.73 9.92
CA ASN A 391 7.08 12.53 10.57
C ASN A 391 8.49 12.36 9.96
N ASN A 392 8.60 11.84 8.73
CA ASN A 392 9.86 11.72 8.03
C ASN A 392 9.82 12.56 6.75
N LYS A 393 10.28 13.81 6.86
CA LYS A 393 10.33 14.77 5.74
C LYS A 393 11.20 14.29 4.56
N LYS A 394 12.14 13.35 4.78
CA LYS A 394 12.93 12.70 3.71
C LYS A 394 12.08 11.76 2.84
N THR A 395 10.81 11.51 3.20
CA THR A 395 9.87 10.73 2.40
C THR A 395 8.63 11.54 2.04
N TYR A 396 8.25 11.55 0.77
CA TYR A 396 7.15 12.38 0.27
C TYR A 396 6.51 11.73 -0.96
N PRO A 397 5.21 11.93 -1.24
CA PRO A 397 4.61 11.40 -2.45
C PRO A 397 5.07 12.21 -3.67
N GLN A 398 5.07 11.62 -4.86
CA GLN A 398 5.52 12.29 -6.08
C GLN A 398 4.61 11.94 -7.26
N ILE A 399 4.39 12.91 -8.16
CA ILE A 399 3.72 12.69 -9.46
C ILE A 399 4.73 12.38 -10.55
N GLY A 400 4.36 11.55 -11.53
CA GLY A 400 5.20 11.25 -12.68
C GLY A 400 5.60 12.49 -13.48
N ARG A 401 6.87 12.59 -13.87
CA ARG A 401 7.45 13.65 -14.70
C ARG A 401 7.47 13.24 -16.17
N HIS A 402 7.20 14.17 -17.07
CA HIS A 402 7.23 13.92 -18.50
C HIS A 402 8.65 13.63 -18.99
N LEU A 403 8.83 12.48 -19.65
CA LEU A 403 10.05 12.15 -20.38
C LEU A 403 9.95 12.54 -21.86
N GLY A 404 8.77 12.35 -22.46
CA GLY A 404 8.49 12.70 -23.85
C GLY A 404 7.44 11.76 -24.45
N PHE A 405 7.54 11.50 -25.75
CA PHE A 405 6.63 10.65 -26.50
C PHE A 405 7.37 9.47 -27.15
N CYS A 406 6.73 8.30 -27.23
CA CYS A 406 7.19 7.17 -28.02
C CYS A 406 6.05 6.53 -28.83
N THR A 407 6.38 5.88 -29.94
CA THR A 407 5.41 5.16 -30.76
C THR A 407 4.95 3.86 -30.07
N PRO A 408 3.85 3.23 -30.53
CA PRO A 408 3.33 2.02 -29.90
C PRO A 408 4.33 0.86 -29.90
N ASP A 409 5.03 0.63 -31.01
CA ASP A 409 6.07 -0.42 -31.14
C ASP A 409 7.28 -0.20 -30.20
N GLN A 410 7.46 1.02 -29.71
CA GLN A 410 8.58 1.41 -28.86
C GLN A 410 8.30 1.28 -27.35
N VAL A 411 7.02 1.24 -26.94
CA VAL A 411 6.64 1.49 -25.55
C VAL A 411 7.19 0.46 -24.55
N HIS A 412 7.23 -0.82 -24.92
CA HIS A 412 7.72 -1.88 -24.05
C HIS A 412 9.24 -1.79 -23.83
N ILE A 413 9.99 -1.40 -24.87
CA ILE A 413 11.43 -1.13 -24.77
C ILE A 413 11.68 0.12 -23.93
N ALA A 414 10.91 1.20 -24.12
CA ALA A 414 11.01 2.39 -23.28
C ALA A 414 10.79 2.05 -21.79
N CYS A 415 9.78 1.23 -21.49
CA CYS A 415 9.50 0.77 -20.13
C CYS A 415 10.66 -0.08 -19.56
N GLU A 416 11.22 -0.99 -20.37
CA GLU A 416 12.40 -1.76 -20.00
C GLU A 416 13.56 -0.85 -19.65
N LYS A 417 13.90 0.13 -20.49
CA LYS A 417 15.06 1.00 -20.26
C LYS A 417 14.89 1.88 -19.02
N ILE A 418 13.69 2.41 -18.77
CA ILE A 418 13.38 3.12 -17.51
C ILE A 418 13.58 2.19 -16.31
N MET A 419 13.11 0.94 -16.40
CA MET A 419 13.27 -0.06 -15.33
C MET A 419 14.74 -0.43 -15.10
N LEU A 420 15.55 -0.55 -16.16
CA LEU A 420 16.98 -0.87 -16.06
C LEU A 420 17.75 0.28 -15.39
N VAL A 421 17.48 1.54 -15.76
CA VAL A 421 18.08 2.69 -15.05
C VAL A 421 17.70 2.65 -13.56
N GLN A 422 16.45 2.32 -13.22
CA GLN A 422 16.04 2.13 -11.82
C GLN A 422 16.76 0.97 -11.13
N ARG A 423 16.92 -0.16 -11.80
CA ARG A 423 17.58 -1.36 -11.26
C ARG A 423 19.03 -1.05 -10.86
N ASP A 424 19.70 -0.26 -11.69
CA ASP A 424 21.14 -0.01 -11.60
C ASP A 424 21.49 1.20 -10.71
N ASN A 425 20.58 2.17 -10.57
CA ASN A 425 20.85 3.42 -9.85
C ASN A 425 19.98 3.61 -8.58
N GLY A 426 18.91 2.82 -8.40
CA GLY A 426 18.04 2.96 -7.24
C GLY A 426 18.70 2.50 -5.93
N ASP A 427 18.44 3.23 -4.85
CA ASP A 427 19.01 2.95 -3.53
C ASP A 427 18.61 1.55 -3.01
N ARG A 428 19.60 0.72 -2.71
CA ARG A 428 19.42 -0.63 -2.11
C ARG A 428 19.76 -0.68 -0.62
N LYS A 429 20.38 0.37 -0.07
CA LYS A 429 20.73 0.50 1.35
C LYS A 429 19.53 1.00 2.14
N ASN A 430 18.87 2.07 1.67
CA ASN A 430 17.68 2.61 2.31
C ASN A 430 16.41 2.28 1.51
N ARG A 431 15.69 1.25 1.97
CA ARG A 431 14.44 0.79 1.33
C ARG A 431 13.32 1.84 1.31
N LYS A 432 13.32 2.84 2.22
CA LYS A 432 12.37 3.96 2.20
C LYS A 432 12.67 4.94 1.05
N HIS A 433 13.90 4.97 0.56
CA HIS A 433 14.41 5.79 -0.55
C HIS A 433 14.55 5.01 -1.88
N ALA A 434 14.27 3.71 -1.89
CA ALA A 434 14.53 2.80 -3.04
C ALA A 434 13.57 2.92 -4.25
N ARG A 435 12.61 3.85 -4.27
CA ARG A 435 11.61 3.97 -5.36
C ARG A 435 12.08 4.93 -6.43
N LEU A 436 11.65 4.70 -7.67
CA LEU A 436 12.06 5.49 -8.84
C LEU A 436 11.88 7.00 -8.66
N LYS A 437 10.85 7.44 -7.94
CA LYS A 437 10.66 8.86 -7.63
C LYS A 437 11.90 9.52 -7.02
N TYR A 438 12.58 8.85 -6.10
CA TYR A 438 13.77 9.39 -5.45
C TYR A 438 14.98 9.30 -6.35
N THR A 439 15.15 8.19 -7.08
CA THR A 439 16.21 8.06 -8.09
C THR A 439 16.15 9.20 -9.12
N ILE A 440 14.95 9.58 -9.58
CA ILE A 440 14.77 10.71 -10.50
C ILE A 440 15.06 12.04 -9.80
N ASP A 441 14.60 12.23 -8.57
CA ASP A 441 14.83 13.46 -7.81
C ASP A 441 16.33 13.67 -7.51
N ASP A 442 17.07 12.60 -7.18
CA ASP A 442 18.52 12.63 -6.92
C ASP A 442 19.33 12.94 -8.17
N MET A 443 18.95 12.34 -9.30
CA MET A 443 19.66 12.53 -10.58
C MET A 443 19.27 13.83 -11.28
N GLY A 444 18.04 14.29 -11.10
CA GLY A 444 17.37 15.25 -11.97
C GLY A 444 16.74 14.57 -13.20
N VAL A 445 15.55 15.04 -13.58
CA VAL A 445 14.73 14.43 -14.66
C VAL A 445 15.45 14.38 -16.01
N ASP A 446 16.20 15.42 -16.37
CA ASP A 446 16.91 15.47 -17.66
C ASP A 446 18.08 14.49 -17.72
N VAL A 447 18.82 14.33 -16.62
CA VAL A 447 19.90 13.35 -16.50
C VAL A 447 19.35 11.93 -16.53
N PHE A 448 18.26 11.68 -15.80
CA PHE A 448 17.57 10.40 -15.84
C PHE A 448 17.09 10.06 -17.26
N ARG A 449 16.42 11.00 -17.94
CA ARG A 449 16.00 10.83 -19.34
C ARG A 449 17.20 10.50 -20.23
N GLY A 450 18.31 11.23 -20.10
CA GLY A 450 19.53 10.99 -20.87
C GLY A 450 20.06 9.57 -20.73
N LYS A 451 20.12 9.02 -19.50
CA LYS A 451 20.54 7.62 -19.28
C LYS A 451 19.58 6.61 -19.91
N VAL A 452 18.28 6.87 -19.85
CA VAL A 452 17.28 6.01 -20.51
C VAL A 452 17.49 6.02 -22.02
N GLU A 453 17.65 7.20 -22.62
CA GLU A 453 17.87 7.37 -24.07
C GLU A 453 19.19 6.74 -24.53
N GLU A 454 20.25 6.81 -23.72
CA GLU A 454 21.53 6.15 -23.96
C GLU A 454 21.39 4.62 -23.99
N LEU A 455 20.77 4.03 -22.97
CA LEU A 455 20.51 2.58 -22.94
C LEU A 455 19.57 2.12 -24.06
N TRP A 456 18.71 3.01 -24.54
CA TRP A 456 17.80 2.74 -25.65
C TRP A 456 18.46 2.91 -27.02
N GLY A 457 19.48 3.78 -27.12
CA GLY A 457 20.05 4.20 -28.41
C GLY A 457 19.11 5.09 -29.22
N ARG A 458 18.10 5.71 -28.58
CA ARG A 458 17.08 6.57 -29.20
C ARG A 458 16.62 7.65 -28.23
N LYS A 459 16.11 8.76 -28.76
CA LYS A 459 15.54 9.86 -27.97
C LYS A 459 14.02 9.80 -27.95
N PHE A 460 13.42 10.26 -26.84
CA PHE A 460 11.99 10.51 -26.81
C PHE A 460 11.63 11.65 -27.77
N GLU A 461 10.49 11.54 -28.45
CA GLU A 461 9.91 12.65 -29.20
C GLU A 461 9.31 13.70 -28.25
N LYS A 462 8.97 14.87 -28.80
CA LYS A 462 8.23 15.90 -28.06
C LYS A 462 6.86 15.37 -27.63
N GLN A 463 6.50 15.64 -26.37
CA GLN A 463 5.17 15.38 -25.83
C GLN A 463 4.07 15.91 -26.75
N ARG A 464 3.00 15.13 -26.91
CA ARG A 464 1.81 15.49 -27.68
C ARG A 464 0.68 16.01 -26.78
N PRO A 465 -0.22 16.86 -27.26
CA PRO A 465 -1.30 17.42 -26.44
C PRO A 465 -2.32 16.35 -26.02
N PHE A 466 -2.88 16.50 -24.82
CA PHE A 466 -3.97 15.68 -24.29
C PHE A 466 -4.76 16.51 -23.25
N GLU A 467 -5.95 16.04 -22.88
CA GLU A 467 -6.78 16.64 -21.83
C GLU A 467 -7.45 15.53 -21.03
N PHE A 468 -7.46 15.63 -19.70
CA PHE A 468 -8.30 14.80 -18.83
C PHE A 468 -9.50 15.58 -18.32
N LYS A 469 -10.68 14.96 -18.37
CA LYS A 469 -11.97 15.49 -17.90
C LYS A 469 -12.52 14.74 -16.70
N SER A 470 -12.03 13.53 -16.42
CA SER A 470 -12.48 12.70 -15.28
C SER A 470 -11.39 11.80 -14.71
N ASN A 471 -11.47 11.49 -13.41
CA ASN A 471 -10.73 10.43 -12.71
C ASN A 471 -11.66 9.32 -12.17
N VAL A 472 -12.98 9.48 -12.36
CA VAL A 472 -13.99 8.56 -11.84
C VAL A 472 -14.56 7.69 -12.94
N ASP A 473 -15.05 6.52 -12.55
CA ASP A 473 -15.71 5.58 -13.46
C ASP A 473 -17.08 6.12 -13.92
N THR A 474 -17.58 5.60 -15.04
CA THR A 474 -18.91 5.95 -15.57
C THR A 474 -19.90 4.86 -15.19
N PHE A 475 -20.75 5.13 -14.21
CA PHE A 475 -21.68 4.16 -13.62
C PHE A 475 -22.92 3.91 -14.50
N GLY A 476 -23.45 2.68 -14.43
CA GLY A 476 -24.66 2.28 -15.16
C GLY A 476 -24.40 1.84 -16.60
N TRP A 477 -25.48 1.80 -17.39
CA TRP A 477 -25.45 1.35 -18.78
C TRP A 477 -24.81 2.39 -19.71
N GLN A 478 -23.92 1.94 -20.56
CA GLN A 478 -23.34 2.66 -21.69
C GLN A 478 -23.40 1.78 -22.93
N LYS A 479 -23.55 2.40 -24.11
CA LYS A 479 -23.47 1.72 -25.40
C LYS A 479 -22.26 2.23 -26.16
N ASP A 480 -21.45 1.31 -26.67
CA ASP A 480 -20.23 1.66 -27.39
C ASP A 480 -20.49 1.88 -28.89
N GLU A 481 -19.44 2.27 -29.61
CA GLU A 481 -19.48 2.52 -31.05
C GLU A 481 -19.71 1.25 -31.90
N THR A 482 -19.57 0.07 -31.30
CA THR A 482 -19.80 -1.23 -31.94
C THR A 482 -21.22 -1.76 -31.72
N GLY A 483 -22.03 -1.03 -30.94
CA GLY A 483 -23.40 -1.41 -30.60
C GLY A 483 -23.51 -2.38 -29.43
N LEU A 484 -22.43 -2.63 -28.68
CA LEU A 484 -22.43 -3.45 -27.48
C LEU A 484 -22.72 -2.61 -26.24
N ASN A 485 -23.29 -3.24 -25.23
CA ASN A 485 -23.69 -2.62 -23.98
C ASN A 485 -22.71 -2.98 -22.86
N HIS A 486 -22.48 -2.02 -21.96
CA HIS A 486 -21.59 -2.13 -20.82
C HIS A 486 -22.29 -1.60 -19.58
N PHE A 487 -22.22 -2.32 -18.45
CA PHE A 487 -22.77 -1.87 -17.18
C PHE A 487 -21.65 -1.75 -16.14
N THR A 488 -21.42 -0.55 -15.64
CA THR A 488 -20.47 -0.32 -14.54
C THR A 488 -21.20 -0.36 -13.20
N PHE A 489 -20.80 -1.29 -12.35
CA PHE A 489 -21.31 -1.45 -10.99
C PHE A 489 -20.54 -0.55 -10.03
N PHE A 490 -21.25 0.07 -9.09
CA PHE A 490 -20.60 0.58 -7.90
C PHE A 490 -20.33 -0.58 -6.93
N ILE A 491 -19.06 -0.76 -6.58
CA ILE A 491 -18.61 -1.72 -5.57
C ILE A 491 -17.92 -0.92 -4.47
N GLU A 492 -18.58 -0.76 -3.32
CA GLU A 492 -18.05 0.03 -2.23
C GLU A 492 -16.72 -0.55 -1.74
N ASN A 493 -15.65 0.24 -1.87
CA ASN A 493 -14.28 -0.17 -1.59
C ASN A 493 -13.88 -1.49 -2.27
N GLY A 494 -14.50 -1.91 -3.38
CA GLY A 494 -14.17 -3.15 -4.08
C GLY A 494 -14.36 -4.44 -3.28
N ARG A 495 -15.10 -4.43 -2.17
CA ARG A 495 -15.42 -5.66 -1.41
C ARG A 495 -16.58 -6.38 -2.09
N ILE A 496 -16.35 -7.61 -2.53
CA ILE A 496 -17.37 -8.50 -3.08
C ILE A 496 -17.68 -9.56 -2.02
N GLU A 497 -18.87 -9.45 -1.44
CA GLU A 497 -19.38 -10.35 -0.42
C GLU A 497 -20.91 -10.40 -0.50
N ASP A 498 -21.49 -11.40 0.17
CA ASP A 498 -22.92 -11.42 0.43
C ASP A 498 -23.15 -10.96 1.88
N THR A 499 -24.07 -10.01 2.03
CA THR A 499 -24.58 -9.58 3.35
C THR A 499 -26.06 -9.97 3.48
N THR A 500 -26.61 -9.86 4.68
CA THR A 500 -28.05 -10.07 4.91
C THR A 500 -28.92 -9.13 4.07
N ALA A 501 -28.43 -7.92 3.74
CA ALA A 501 -29.17 -6.92 2.98
C ALA A 501 -28.92 -6.98 1.45
N PHE A 502 -27.75 -7.47 1.04
CA PHE A 502 -27.30 -7.41 -0.35
C PHE A 502 -26.51 -8.65 -0.75
N GLN A 503 -27.08 -9.43 -1.66
CA GLN A 503 -26.50 -10.67 -2.20
C GLN A 503 -25.67 -10.36 -3.47
N MET A 504 -24.69 -9.45 -3.34
CA MET A 504 -23.90 -8.95 -4.47
C MET A 504 -23.07 -10.08 -5.10
N LYS A 505 -22.34 -10.83 -4.28
CA LYS A 505 -21.43 -11.88 -4.73
C LYS A 505 -22.20 -12.98 -5.46
N THR A 506 -23.30 -13.45 -4.86
CA THR A 506 -24.19 -14.41 -5.51
C THR A 506 -24.72 -13.87 -6.84
N GLY A 507 -25.20 -12.62 -6.89
CA GLY A 507 -25.71 -12.03 -8.12
C GLY A 507 -24.66 -11.91 -9.24
N LEU A 508 -23.43 -11.52 -8.91
CA LEU A 508 -22.32 -11.46 -9.86
C LEU A 508 -21.92 -12.86 -10.36
N ARG A 509 -21.97 -13.88 -9.49
CA ARG A 509 -21.75 -15.28 -9.90
C ARG A 509 -22.84 -15.76 -10.86
N GLU A 510 -24.11 -15.45 -10.61
CA GLU A 510 -25.21 -15.82 -11.52
C GLU A 510 -25.09 -15.14 -12.88
N LEU A 511 -24.66 -13.88 -12.93
CA LEU A 511 -24.32 -13.22 -14.21
C LEU A 511 -23.18 -13.94 -14.94
N ALA A 512 -22.12 -14.32 -14.21
CA ALA A 512 -20.98 -15.01 -14.79
C ALA A 512 -21.35 -16.40 -15.36
N LYS A 513 -22.28 -17.12 -14.72
CA LYS A 513 -22.76 -18.43 -15.21
C LYS A 513 -23.47 -18.36 -16.55
N LEU A 514 -23.97 -17.20 -16.98
CA LEU A 514 -24.54 -17.04 -18.32
C LEU A 514 -23.48 -17.18 -19.43
N GLY A 515 -22.19 -17.03 -19.11
CA GLY A 515 -21.12 -17.12 -20.10
C GLY A 515 -21.08 -15.96 -21.10
N LYS A 516 -21.73 -14.83 -20.76
CA LYS A 516 -21.89 -13.65 -21.63
C LYS A 516 -20.95 -12.53 -21.24
N GLY A 517 -20.43 -11.81 -22.24
CA GLY A 517 -19.57 -10.65 -22.03
C GLY A 517 -18.27 -10.97 -21.29
N GLU A 518 -17.77 -9.97 -20.56
CA GLU A 518 -16.57 -10.08 -19.72
C GLU A 518 -16.63 -9.12 -18.53
N PHE A 519 -15.84 -9.39 -17.50
CA PHE A 519 -15.72 -8.57 -16.31
C PHE A 519 -14.43 -7.72 -16.38
N ARG A 520 -14.55 -6.39 -16.25
CA ARG A 520 -13.41 -5.48 -16.19
C ARG A 520 -13.32 -4.82 -14.82
N LEU A 521 -12.21 -5.03 -14.13
CA LEU A 521 -11.90 -4.44 -12.84
C LEU A 521 -11.29 -3.06 -13.07
N THR A 522 -11.77 -2.04 -12.34
CA THR A 522 -11.33 -0.65 -12.56
C THR A 522 -10.24 -0.22 -11.58
N GLY A 523 -9.51 0.85 -11.94
CA GLY A 523 -8.50 1.46 -11.06
C GLY A 523 -9.08 2.07 -9.78
N ASN A 524 -10.41 2.26 -9.75
CA ASN A 524 -11.19 2.79 -8.63
C ASN A 524 -11.87 1.69 -7.80
N GLN A 525 -11.49 0.42 -8.00
CA GLN A 525 -12.02 -0.75 -7.28
C GLN A 525 -13.48 -1.09 -7.61
N HIS A 526 -13.96 -0.69 -8.78
CA HIS A 526 -15.28 -1.06 -9.26
C HIS A 526 -15.20 -2.15 -10.34
N LEU A 527 -16.35 -2.49 -10.91
CA LEU A 527 -16.50 -3.58 -11.86
C LEU A 527 -17.32 -3.11 -13.06
N ILE A 528 -16.99 -3.59 -14.24
CA ILE A 528 -17.78 -3.39 -15.46
C ILE A 528 -18.12 -4.75 -16.06
N LEU A 529 -19.39 -5.02 -16.31
CA LEU A 529 -19.82 -6.10 -17.20
C LEU A 529 -19.86 -5.52 -18.62
N SER A 530 -18.96 -5.98 -19.48
CA SER A 530 -18.75 -5.43 -20.82
C SER A 530 -19.15 -6.39 -21.93
N ASN A 531 -19.32 -5.84 -23.14
CA ASN A 531 -19.56 -6.58 -24.38
C ASN A 531 -20.88 -7.36 -24.39
N ILE A 532 -21.96 -6.79 -23.86
CA ILE A 532 -23.29 -7.41 -23.84
C ILE A 532 -24.06 -7.05 -25.10
N ALA A 533 -24.51 -8.04 -25.86
CA ALA A 533 -25.31 -7.80 -27.07
C ALA A 533 -26.73 -7.33 -26.72
N ASP A 534 -27.38 -6.59 -27.63
CA ASP A 534 -28.76 -6.10 -27.41
C ASP A 534 -29.74 -7.25 -27.13
N ALA A 535 -29.57 -8.40 -27.79
CA ALA A 535 -30.40 -9.60 -27.60
C ALA A 535 -30.29 -10.22 -26.20
N GLU A 536 -29.25 -9.87 -25.44
CA GLU A 536 -28.97 -10.41 -24.10
C GLU A 536 -29.41 -9.44 -22.99
N LEU A 537 -29.74 -8.20 -23.36
CA LEU A 537 -29.87 -7.09 -22.42
C LEU A 537 -31.02 -7.30 -21.42
N ASP A 538 -32.15 -7.87 -21.85
CA ASP A 538 -33.32 -8.07 -21.00
C ASP A 538 -33.06 -9.13 -19.92
N GLU A 539 -32.36 -10.22 -20.27
CA GLU A 539 -31.97 -11.27 -19.32
C GLU A 539 -30.98 -10.71 -18.28
N ILE A 540 -29.98 -9.94 -18.72
CA ILE A 540 -29.01 -9.31 -17.82
C ILE A 540 -29.72 -8.32 -16.89
N LYS A 541 -30.57 -7.43 -17.41
CA LYS A 541 -31.34 -6.48 -16.60
C LYS A 541 -32.23 -7.18 -15.58
N ALA A 542 -32.85 -8.31 -15.94
CA ALA A 542 -33.66 -9.09 -15.01
C ALA A 542 -32.82 -9.62 -13.83
N LEU A 543 -31.62 -10.15 -14.09
CA LEU A 543 -30.70 -10.58 -13.04
C LEU A 543 -30.18 -9.42 -12.19
N LEU A 544 -29.78 -8.32 -12.82
CA LEU A 544 -29.34 -7.13 -12.10
C LEU A 544 -30.42 -6.66 -11.11
N LYS A 545 -31.66 -6.55 -11.57
CA LYS A 545 -32.80 -6.17 -10.74
C LYS A 545 -33.08 -7.18 -9.63
N LYS A 546 -33.05 -8.48 -9.94
CA LYS A 546 -33.27 -9.57 -8.96
C LYS A 546 -32.31 -9.46 -7.78
N PHE A 547 -31.04 -9.18 -8.06
CA PHE A 547 -29.99 -9.08 -7.04
C PHE A 547 -29.72 -7.65 -6.58
N LYS A 548 -30.48 -6.65 -7.04
CA LYS A 548 -30.30 -5.21 -6.74
C LYS A 548 -28.93 -4.65 -7.17
N LEU A 549 -28.32 -5.25 -8.19
CA LEU A 549 -27.04 -4.82 -8.75
C LEU A 549 -27.17 -3.62 -9.70
N ASP A 550 -28.39 -3.23 -10.07
CA ASP A 550 -28.70 -2.06 -10.90
C ASP A 550 -28.88 -0.75 -10.11
N ASN A 551 -28.56 -0.75 -8.81
CA ASN A 551 -28.64 0.47 -8.00
C ASN A 551 -27.60 1.51 -8.43
N LEU A 552 -28.06 2.71 -8.79
CA LEU A 552 -27.23 3.87 -9.17
C LEU A 552 -27.47 5.09 -8.27
N GLN A 553 -28.29 4.96 -7.21
CA GLN A 553 -28.71 6.06 -6.36
C GLN A 553 -27.68 6.35 -5.24
N PHE A 554 -26.47 6.72 -5.64
CA PHE A 554 -25.38 7.09 -4.73
C PHE A 554 -25.01 8.57 -4.89
N SER A 555 -24.50 9.18 -3.82
CA SER A 555 -23.91 10.51 -3.93
C SER A 555 -22.64 10.46 -4.80
N SER A 556 -22.36 11.54 -5.51
CA SER A 556 -21.13 11.62 -6.31
C SER A 556 -19.87 11.60 -5.43
N LEU A 557 -19.94 12.03 -4.16
CA LEU A 557 -18.87 11.82 -3.19
C LEU A 557 -18.56 10.33 -3.02
N ARG A 558 -19.59 9.50 -2.74
CA ARG A 558 -19.42 8.06 -2.53
C ARG A 558 -18.87 7.35 -3.76
N LEU A 559 -19.43 7.66 -4.93
CA LEU A 559 -18.96 7.13 -6.22
C LEU A 559 -17.51 7.51 -6.56
N SER A 560 -17.00 8.59 -5.97
CA SER A 560 -15.63 9.10 -6.20
C SER A 560 -14.68 8.73 -5.05
N SER A 561 -15.14 7.89 -4.12
CA SER A 561 -14.43 7.56 -2.90
C SER A 561 -13.79 6.17 -2.93
N SER A 562 -12.61 6.04 -2.33
CA SER A 562 -11.93 4.74 -2.23
C SER A 562 -11.10 4.62 -0.95
N ALA A 563 -11.13 3.42 -0.35
CA ALA A 563 -10.31 3.03 0.79
C ALA A 563 -9.37 1.86 0.47
N CYS A 564 -8.30 1.74 1.26
CA CYS A 564 -7.49 0.53 1.30
C CYS A 564 -8.04 -0.45 2.34
N VAL A 565 -7.65 -1.72 2.26
CA VAL A 565 -8.09 -2.77 3.20
C VAL A 565 -7.87 -2.37 4.65
N ALA A 566 -6.64 -1.97 5.01
CA ALA A 566 -6.25 -1.71 6.40
C ALA A 566 -6.57 -2.91 7.32
N PHE A 567 -7.21 -2.68 8.46
CA PHE A 567 -7.64 -3.74 9.36
C PHE A 567 -8.70 -4.65 8.73
N PRO A 568 -8.83 -5.91 9.18
CA PRO A 568 -8.01 -6.57 10.20
C PRO A 568 -6.71 -7.17 9.66
N THR A 569 -6.58 -7.35 8.34
CA THR A 569 -5.52 -8.21 7.77
C THR A 569 -4.22 -7.49 7.43
N CYS A 570 -4.22 -6.17 7.25
CA CYS A 570 -2.99 -5.44 6.93
C CYS A 570 -2.12 -5.30 8.17
N GLY A 571 -0.97 -5.98 8.21
CA GLY A 571 0.03 -5.85 9.27
C GLY A 571 0.68 -4.46 9.40
N LEU A 572 0.38 -3.51 8.50
CA LEU A 572 0.90 -2.14 8.52
C LEU A 572 -0.17 -1.09 8.87
N ALA A 573 -1.43 -1.49 9.07
CA ALA A 573 -2.50 -0.53 9.36
C ALA A 573 -2.32 0.11 10.74
N MET A 574 -2.50 1.43 10.79
CA MET A 574 -2.49 2.24 12.01
C MET A 574 -3.92 2.65 12.40
N ALA A 575 -4.78 2.91 11.41
CA ALA A 575 -6.20 3.23 11.57
C ALA A 575 -7.07 2.39 10.62
N GLU A 576 -8.38 2.37 10.88
CA GLU A 576 -9.38 1.82 9.95
C GLU A 576 -9.37 2.55 8.61
N SER A 577 -9.82 1.87 7.56
CA SER A 577 -9.97 2.47 6.23
C SER A 577 -11.20 1.92 5.52
N GLU A 578 -11.13 0.70 4.98
CA GLU A 578 -12.24 0.08 4.24
C GLU A 578 -13.53 -0.01 5.07
N ARG A 579 -13.43 -0.39 6.35
CA ARG A 579 -14.58 -0.50 7.27
C ARG A 579 -15.14 0.85 7.72
N TYR A 580 -14.32 1.91 7.70
CA TYR A 580 -14.69 3.20 8.25
C TYR A 580 -15.18 4.21 7.20
N LEU A 581 -14.61 4.18 5.99
CA LEU A 581 -14.95 5.15 4.94
C LEU A 581 -16.46 5.23 4.64
N PRO A 582 -17.23 4.12 4.55
CA PRO A 582 -18.68 4.20 4.33
C PRO A 582 -19.41 4.97 5.44
N VAL A 583 -19.03 4.72 6.70
CA VAL A 583 -19.62 5.39 7.89
C VAL A 583 -19.34 6.89 7.87
N LEU A 584 -18.12 7.29 7.51
CA LEU A 584 -17.77 8.71 7.38
C LEU A 584 -18.57 9.38 6.25
N ILE A 585 -18.73 8.70 5.11
CA ILE A 585 -19.49 9.22 3.97
C ILE A 585 -20.96 9.40 4.33
N ASP A 586 -21.59 8.42 4.99
CA ASP A 586 -22.98 8.52 5.47
C ASP A 586 -23.21 9.82 6.27
N LYS A 587 -22.26 10.15 7.16
CA LYS A 587 -22.33 11.33 8.04
C LYS A 587 -22.13 12.67 7.31
N LEU A 588 -21.56 12.65 6.11
CA LEU A 588 -21.33 13.82 5.26
C LEU A 588 -22.42 14.00 4.20
N GLU A 589 -23.10 12.93 3.77
CA GLU A 589 -24.11 12.97 2.72
C GLU A 589 -25.31 13.86 3.07
N ALA A 590 -25.73 13.91 4.34
CA ALA A 590 -26.77 14.83 4.78
C ALA A 590 -26.38 16.30 4.53
N THR A 591 -25.12 16.66 4.79
CA THR A 591 -24.59 18.01 4.54
C THR A 591 -24.45 18.30 3.04
N LEU A 592 -24.10 17.31 2.23
CA LEU A 592 -24.08 17.46 0.77
C LEU A 592 -25.48 17.72 0.22
N GLU A 593 -26.50 17.01 0.73
CA GLU A 593 -27.90 17.22 0.32
C GLU A 593 -28.36 18.64 0.71
N GLU A 594 -28.15 19.06 1.95
CA GLU A 594 -28.46 20.42 2.43
C GLU A 594 -27.78 21.51 1.59
N ALA A 595 -26.55 21.27 1.15
CA ALA A 595 -25.75 22.19 0.36
C ALA A 595 -26.01 22.10 -1.16
N GLY A 596 -26.88 21.19 -1.62
CA GLY A 596 -27.15 20.98 -3.05
C GLY A 596 -25.99 20.33 -3.82
N LEU A 597 -25.05 19.67 -3.12
CA LEU A 597 -23.84 19.05 -3.65
C LEU A 597 -23.95 17.54 -3.87
N LYS A 598 -25.15 16.94 -3.75
CA LYS A 598 -25.33 15.48 -3.88
C LYS A 598 -24.71 14.89 -5.15
N ARG A 599 -24.78 15.64 -6.26
CA ARG A 599 -24.29 15.24 -7.60
C ARG A 599 -22.91 15.84 -7.94
N ASP A 600 -22.30 16.54 -7.00
CA ASP A 600 -20.97 17.09 -7.18
C ASP A 600 -19.92 16.08 -6.78
N SER A 601 -19.10 15.67 -7.74
CA SER A 601 -18.00 14.74 -7.51
C SER A 601 -16.85 15.46 -6.80
N ILE A 602 -16.56 14.99 -5.59
CA ILE A 602 -15.42 15.36 -4.77
C ILE A 602 -14.61 14.08 -4.57
N VAL A 603 -13.39 14.03 -5.08
CA VAL A 603 -12.55 12.83 -4.97
C VAL A 603 -12.02 12.73 -3.54
N MET A 604 -12.53 11.75 -2.78
CA MET A 604 -12.14 11.47 -1.40
C MET A 604 -11.42 10.14 -1.28
N ARG A 605 -10.31 10.08 -0.55
CA ARG A 605 -9.57 8.82 -0.38
C ARG A 605 -9.13 8.60 1.04
N MET A 606 -9.22 7.34 1.50
CA MET A 606 -8.80 6.95 2.84
C MET A 606 -7.75 5.84 2.79
N THR A 607 -6.75 5.92 3.64
CA THR A 607 -5.81 4.81 3.83
C THR A 607 -5.45 4.66 5.30
N GLY A 608 -5.27 3.44 5.78
CA GLY A 608 -5.00 3.17 7.19
C GLY A 608 -3.57 3.49 7.65
N CYS A 609 -2.64 3.85 6.76
CA CYS A 609 -1.24 4.17 7.07
C CYS A 609 -0.59 4.98 5.92
N PRO A 610 0.59 5.61 6.10
CA PRO A 610 1.19 6.54 5.12
C PRO A 610 1.74 5.87 3.84
N ASN A 611 1.59 4.55 3.67
CA ASN A 611 1.96 3.82 2.45
C ASN A 611 1.14 4.24 1.20
N GLY A 612 -0.06 4.79 1.40
CA GLY A 612 -0.86 5.37 0.32
C GLY A 612 -1.48 4.35 -0.66
N CYS A 613 -1.96 3.21 -0.17
CA CYS A 613 -2.50 2.12 -1.00
C CYS A 613 -3.73 2.51 -1.82
N ALA A 614 -4.55 3.43 -1.29
CA ALA A 614 -5.71 4.00 -1.98
C ALA A 614 -5.38 5.24 -2.82
N ARG A 615 -4.09 5.60 -2.96
CA ARG A 615 -3.61 6.82 -3.65
C ARG A 615 -4.18 8.13 -3.04
N PRO A 616 -4.13 8.29 -1.69
CA PRO A 616 -4.78 9.41 -1.00
C PRO A 616 -4.21 10.77 -1.39
N TRP A 617 -2.93 10.84 -1.76
CA TRP A 617 -2.25 12.09 -2.04
C TRP A 617 -2.70 12.79 -3.32
N LEU A 618 -3.46 12.09 -4.17
CA LEU A 618 -4.02 12.64 -5.41
C LEU A 618 -5.52 12.96 -5.28
N ALA A 619 -6.12 12.77 -4.11
CA ALA A 619 -7.50 13.16 -3.85
C ALA A 619 -7.60 14.63 -3.46
N GLU A 620 -8.74 15.24 -3.77
CA GLU A 620 -9.08 16.60 -3.35
C GLU A 620 -9.17 16.70 -1.82
N VAL A 621 -9.66 15.63 -1.18
CA VAL A 621 -9.63 15.44 0.29
C VAL A 621 -9.19 14.02 0.63
N ALA A 622 -8.32 13.87 1.62
CA ALA A 622 -7.86 12.56 2.05
C ALA A 622 -7.65 12.42 3.55
N PHE A 623 -7.82 11.19 4.03
CA PHE A 623 -7.59 10.80 5.41
C PHE A 623 -6.58 9.67 5.47
N VAL A 624 -5.46 9.90 6.17
CA VAL A 624 -4.36 8.94 6.29
C VAL A 624 -4.14 8.58 7.75
N GLY A 625 -4.39 7.32 8.09
CA GLY A 625 -4.32 6.82 9.47
C GLY A 625 -2.98 7.08 10.13
N LYS A 626 -3.02 7.66 11.33
CA LYS A 626 -1.85 7.95 12.20
C LYS A 626 -1.86 7.08 13.45
N ALA A 627 -3.05 6.84 14.01
CA ALA A 627 -3.30 5.93 15.12
C ALA A 627 -4.73 5.38 15.02
N PHE A 628 -5.11 4.42 15.87
CA PHE A 628 -6.45 3.85 15.83
C PHE A 628 -7.51 4.94 16.03
N GLY A 629 -8.42 5.10 15.06
CA GLY A 629 -9.44 6.15 15.04
C GLY A 629 -8.95 7.58 14.78
N ALA A 630 -7.67 7.79 14.47
CA ALA A 630 -7.08 9.11 14.24
C ALA A 630 -6.38 9.22 12.86
N TYR A 631 -6.59 10.35 12.18
CA TYR A 631 -6.18 10.55 10.80
C TYR A 631 -5.47 11.89 10.60
N ASN A 632 -4.45 11.90 9.75
CA ASN A 632 -4.01 13.14 9.12
C ASN A 632 -4.96 13.47 7.95
N MET A 633 -5.47 14.70 7.92
CA MET A 633 -6.34 15.22 6.87
C MET A 633 -5.54 16.06 5.87
N TYR A 634 -5.76 15.81 4.59
CA TYR A 634 -5.07 16.48 3.49
C TYR A 634 -6.09 17.08 2.52
N LEU A 635 -5.78 18.26 1.98
CA LEU A 635 -6.66 19.02 1.08
C LEU A 635 -5.90 19.56 -0.14
N GLY A 636 -6.63 19.89 -1.20
CA GLY A 636 -6.10 20.66 -2.34
C GLY A 636 -5.54 19.83 -3.49
N GLY A 637 -5.71 18.50 -3.47
CA GLY A 637 -5.34 17.65 -4.61
C GLY A 637 -6.17 17.98 -5.84
N GLY A 638 -5.65 17.68 -7.03
CA GLY A 638 -6.35 17.96 -8.29
C GLY A 638 -7.40 16.90 -8.61
N TYR A 639 -8.59 17.30 -9.07
CA TYR A 639 -9.69 16.38 -9.41
C TYR A 639 -9.29 15.27 -10.41
N HIS A 640 -8.41 15.58 -11.36
CA HIS A 640 -7.92 14.61 -12.35
C HIS A 640 -6.71 13.80 -11.86
N GLY A 641 -6.33 13.92 -10.59
CA GLY A 641 -5.12 13.30 -10.01
C GLY A 641 -3.80 13.93 -10.48
N GLN A 642 -3.86 15.15 -11.03
CA GLN A 642 -2.72 15.86 -11.62
C GLN A 642 -1.91 16.70 -10.63
N ARG A 643 -2.38 16.82 -9.38
CA ARG A 643 -1.75 17.62 -8.32
C ARG A 643 -1.85 16.89 -6.99
N LEU A 644 -0.77 16.92 -6.21
CA LEU A 644 -0.74 16.40 -4.85
C LEU A 644 -1.54 17.31 -3.91
N ASN A 645 -2.22 16.73 -2.92
CA ASN A 645 -2.75 17.50 -1.78
C ASN A 645 -1.63 17.88 -0.80
N LYS A 646 -2.00 18.61 0.27
CA LYS A 646 -1.10 19.05 1.33
C LYS A 646 -1.73 18.82 2.70
N LEU A 647 -0.90 18.59 3.71
CA LEU A 647 -1.35 18.36 5.09
C LEU A 647 -2.10 19.58 5.59
N TYR A 648 -3.37 19.40 5.94
CA TYR A 648 -4.23 20.45 6.51
C TYR A 648 -4.29 20.36 8.03
N ARG A 649 -4.51 19.16 8.58
CA ARG A 649 -4.54 18.90 10.03
C ARG A 649 -3.99 17.51 10.34
N SER A 650 -3.17 17.39 11.39
CA SER A 650 -2.64 16.10 11.84
C SER A 650 -3.48 15.50 12.97
N SER A 651 -3.58 14.17 12.98
CA SER A 651 -4.06 13.37 14.12
C SER A 651 -5.46 13.70 14.63
N ILE A 652 -6.38 14.02 13.72
CA ILE A 652 -7.77 14.37 14.07
C ILE A 652 -8.67 13.14 14.17
N LYS A 653 -9.64 13.18 15.08
CA LYS A 653 -10.69 12.16 15.24
C LYS A 653 -11.94 12.51 14.43
N GLU A 654 -12.91 11.59 14.37
CA GLU A 654 -14.13 11.75 13.60
C GLU A 654 -14.88 13.07 13.87
N ASP A 655 -15.09 13.43 15.14
CA ASP A 655 -15.84 14.65 15.47
C ASP A 655 -15.17 15.91 14.91
N GLU A 656 -13.83 15.95 14.96
CA GLU A 656 -13.03 17.02 14.36
C GLU A 656 -13.09 16.99 12.83
N ILE A 657 -13.04 15.80 12.21
CA ILE A 657 -13.23 15.64 10.76
C ILE A 657 -14.57 16.25 10.33
N LEU A 658 -15.66 15.92 11.04
CA LEU A 658 -17.00 16.42 10.72
C LEU A 658 -17.13 17.92 10.98
N ALA A 659 -16.54 18.42 12.07
CA ALA A 659 -16.52 19.85 12.39
C ALA A 659 -15.78 20.68 11.33
N ILE A 660 -14.77 20.11 10.66
CA ILE A 660 -14.06 20.75 9.54
C ILE A 660 -14.84 20.60 8.23
N MET A 661 -15.23 19.38 7.88
CA MET A 661 -15.78 19.08 6.56
C MET A 661 -17.15 19.70 6.33
N ARG A 662 -18.04 19.68 7.32
CA ARG A 662 -19.41 20.19 7.15
C ARG A 662 -19.45 21.68 6.77
N PRO A 663 -18.80 22.60 7.49
CA PRO A 663 -18.77 24.01 7.08
C PRO A 663 -18.00 24.20 5.77
N LEU A 664 -16.92 23.45 5.52
CA LEU A 664 -16.13 23.57 4.29
C LEU A 664 -16.94 23.18 3.04
N LEU A 665 -17.76 22.14 3.12
CA LEU A 665 -18.68 21.74 2.05
C LEU A 665 -19.76 22.80 1.80
N LYS A 666 -20.35 23.36 2.85
CA LYS A 666 -21.33 24.47 2.73
C LYS A 666 -20.70 25.70 2.08
N ARG A 667 -19.46 26.02 2.46
CA ARG A 667 -18.68 27.11 1.87
C ARG A 667 -18.38 26.86 0.39
N TYR A 668 -17.95 25.66 0.03
CA TYR A 668 -17.74 25.28 -1.37
C TYR A 668 -19.01 25.45 -2.22
N ALA A 669 -20.16 25.01 -1.72
CA ALA A 669 -21.43 25.20 -2.43
C ALA A 669 -21.75 26.68 -2.70
N ALA A 670 -21.47 27.56 -1.74
CA ALA A 670 -21.81 28.98 -1.81
C ALA A 670 -20.79 29.82 -2.60
N GLU A 671 -19.50 29.51 -2.51
CA GLU A 671 -18.41 30.37 -2.98
C GLU A 671 -17.70 29.84 -4.24
N ARG A 672 -18.04 28.63 -4.73
CA ARG A 672 -17.39 28.05 -5.92
C ARG A 672 -17.65 28.85 -7.19
N GLU A 673 -16.66 28.89 -8.06
CA GLU A 673 -16.82 29.38 -9.42
C GLU A 673 -17.46 28.31 -10.33
N LYS A 674 -17.95 28.74 -11.49
CA LYS A 674 -18.62 27.82 -12.44
C LYS A 674 -17.64 26.76 -12.95
N GLY A 675 -17.91 25.51 -12.62
CA GLY A 675 -17.09 24.36 -13.03
C GLY A 675 -15.85 24.14 -12.18
N GLU A 676 -15.66 24.93 -11.13
CA GLU A 676 -14.57 24.76 -10.17
C GLU A 676 -14.73 23.45 -9.39
N ARG A 677 -13.61 22.77 -9.15
CA ARG A 677 -13.54 21.53 -8.36
C ARG A 677 -13.15 21.84 -6.91
N PHE A 678 -13.53 20.99 -5.98
CA PHE A 678 -13.36 21.22 -4.53
C PHE A 678 -11.90 21.45 -4.13
N GLY A 679 -10.95 20.71 -4.72
CA GLY A 679 -9.52 20.87 -4.47
C GLY A 679 -8.97 22.21 -4.97
N ASP A 680 -9.45 22.70 -6.12
CA ASP A 680 -9.08 24.01 -6.66
C ASP A 680 -9.71 25.14 -5.83
N PHE A 681 -10.97 24.96 -5.42
CA PHE A 681 -11.66 25.85 -4.50
C PHE A 681 -10.88 26.04 -3.20
N CYS A 682 -10.44 24.96 -2.56
CA CYS A 682 -9.67 25.03 -1.31
C CYS A 682 -8.40 25.87 -1.45
N ILE A 683 -7.74 25.83 -2.62
CA ILE A 683 -6.55 26.64 -2.90
C ILE A 683 -6.94 28.10 -3.15
N ARG A 684 -7.92 28.36 -4.03
CA ARG A 684 -8.33 29.72 -4.41
C ARG A 684 -8.76 30.54 -3.22
N VAL A 685 -9.52 29.94 -2.29
CA VAL A 685 -10.07 30.65 -1.13
C VAL A 685 -9.18 30.62 0.11
N GLY A 686 -7.93 30.16 -0.04
CA GLY A 686 -6.90 30.21 1.00
C GLY A 686 -7.06 29.20 2.13
N VAL A 687 -7.78 28.08 1.93
CA VAL A 687 -7.90 27.01 2.94
C VAL A 687 -6.61 26.19 3.02
N ILE A 688 -5.91 26.02 1.89
CA ILE A 688 -4.65 25.28 1.81
C ILE A 688 -3.80 25.82 0.67
N VAL A 689 -2.47 25.80 0.82
CA VAL A 689 -1.57 26.14 -0.29
C VAL A 689 -1.35 24.94 -1.22
N ALA A 690 -1.12 25.22 -2.50
CA ALA A 690 -0.91 24.18 -3.50
C ALA A 690 0.46 23.50 -3.34
N THR A 691 0.50 22.17 -3.40
CA THR A 691 1.74 21.42 -3.63
C THR A 691 2.11 21.48 -5.11
N ARG A 692 3.32 21.94 -5.44
CA ARG A 692 3.77 22.03 -6.85
C ARG A 692 4.43 20.74 -7.28
N GLU A 693 5.16 20.10 -6.37
CA GLU A 693 5.80 18.81 -6.59
C GLU A 693 6.00 18.00 -5.31
N GLY A 694 6.48 16.76 -5.41
CA GLY A 694 6.73 15.95 -4.22
C GLY A 694 7.72 16.57 -3.23
N ARG A 695 8.74 17.30 -3.72
CA ARG A 695 9.80 17.86 -2.87
C ARG A 695 9.34 19.03 -1.99
N ASP A 696 8.29 19.75 -2.40
CA ASP A 696 7.66 20.83 -1.61
C ASP A 696 6.42 20.36 -0.84
N PHE A 697 6.18 19.05 -0.76
CA PHE A 697 4.99 18.47 -0.13
C PHE A 697 4.88 18.85 1.34
N HIS A 698 6.00 18.88 2.06
CA HIS A 698 6.07 19.16 3.50
C HIS A 698 6.20 20.65 3.85
N ASP A 699 6.37 21.53 2.86
CA ASP A 699 6.59 22.96 3.09
C ASP A 699 5.26 23.68 3.32
N ASN A 700 5.24 24.75 4.14
CA ASN A 700 4.05 25.59 4.37
C ASN A 700 2.84 24.76 4.86
N VAL A 701 3.10 23.78 5.72
CA VAL A 701 2.06 23.01 6.40
C VAL A 701 1.72 23.70 7.71
N ALA A 702 0.49 23.56 8.19
CA ALA A 702 0.00 24.23 9.40
C ALA A 702 0.83 23.96 10.68
N GLU A 703 1.71 22.95 10.67
CA GLU A 703 2.64 22.66 11.77
C GLU A 703 3.80 23.67 11.80
N GLU A 704 4.24 24.24 10.66
CA GLU A 704 5.35 25.20 10.59
C GLU A 704 4.96 26.59 11.11
N GLU A 705 3.71 27.02 10.93
CA GLU A 705 3.23 28.32 11.44
C GLU A 705 3.16 28.38 12.97
N SER A 706 3.13 27.23 13.66
CA SER A 706 3.06 27.19 15.12
C SER A 706 4.40 27.48 15.80
N ASP A 707 5.53 27.31 15.12
CA ASP A 707 6.86 27.48 15.71
C ASP A 707 7.32 28.95 15.76
N GLU A 708 6.69 29.87 15.02
CA GLU A 708 7.10 31.30 14.92
C GLU A 708 6.28 32.31 15.75
N GLU A 709 5.28 31.88 16.54
CA GLU A 709 4.61 32.75 17.55
C GLU A 709 5.02 32.47 19.00
#